data_AF-D4LAI4-F1
#
_entry.id   AF-D4LAI4-F1
#
_cell.length_a   1.000
_cell.length_b   1.000
_cell.length_c   1.000
_cell.angle_alpha   90.00
_cell.angle_beta   90.00
_cell.angle_gamma   90.00
#
_symmetry.space_group_name_H-M   'P 1'
#
loop_
_entity.id
_entity.type
_entity.pdbx_description
1 polymer ?
#
loop_
_entity_poly.entity_id
_entity_poly.type
_entity_poly.pdbx_seq_one_letter_code
_entity_poly.pdbx_strand_id
1 'polypeptide(L)'
;MIFDLSKHASSPTDHDWEIFQKLFPYMGAFLYIHTTREAYLDDNTFRILHIQKEHANGLLSHDRFTQVMQDITRNPVARQNQVYQYNVGSEQLQLRLSFVERDAQSWMGFVQDITHYNDGFCPMYQDAGEYDPLTHLYHRSAFIRRTEQCMRECPGAGYLAILHVHGIEQIAQQYGYSQNDRCVIAISQALRSFSSPQVIIGMRSYKEFMVYVGGSAAEQAGTIFQRMRAAISGCVITDDFGEVLKIDASDALTISLGYSVRTAGSHDLDALINHANFSVFEAMNERKDICAFNKARYEADKTQFRELQLFRRLVSDNAFTYHFQPIVSAKTGEIFAFEILMRAGDLPLTATQILRIAEQNKRLYAVEHATLFNAMHAFTEHQEALSDKKLFINGIPDHLLTETDFDLLHTTYGELLENIVIEVTEQSDVDSDLVDTLKARCTTLGCQFAIDDYGAGYSNTSGLLLMMPDYVKIDRALISGIENDSKKQRLVSDIISFAHENGISVIAECVETRQELRTVIQLGADLIQGFYTSRPKPVLLRQISKTVQNEIISFNLETRTFASRSYTAKSDESVELIRLALEHYTDILIREQCLTIVGEAAHTSNMVLKIEDGLDCTLTLQDVNLRGVDSPCIQLGEMCSLTLVLEGTNTLEHIGIYVPEGSSITIVGDGDLTINTDRSNSFGIGNDLEHGYGNITLATGGKVTLNTNGEQCVGIGGGLNESGSRIRLLSGEISIITSGIAGICVGSREGNAQVEVSDCDLALTADAASAVGIGSFRGSVDIAVNARVDFRGTGNKSVGIGSLEKGVGSIDIRDASVSMAINARFCSAIGTIDGSINTVVDGANIALNCEGSEIAGIGDPKGAGSILLKDAELDMTMLAASVIDVGTRSGSVSTQGGRKSVRINP
;
A
#
# COMPACT_ATOMS: atom_id res chain seq x y z
N MET A 1 -8.69 -17.90 50.99
CA MET A 1 -7.27 -18.25 50.78
C MET A 1 -7.18 -19.76 50.98
N ILE A 2 -6.98 -20.52 49.90
CA ILE A 2 -7.33 -21.94 49.82
C ILE A 2 -6.02 -22.73 49.66
N PHE A 3 -5.63 -23.50 50.68
CA PHE A 3 -4.44 -24.39 50.75
C PHE A 3 -3.07 -23.75 51.09
N ASP A 4 -2.31 -24.38 52.00
CA ASP A 4 -0.94 -24.00 52.41
C ASP A 4 -0.01 -25.20 52.22
N LEU A 5 0.53 -25.35 51.00
CA LEU A 5 1.42 -26.46 50.61
C LEU A 5 2.76 -26.49 51.39
N SER A 6 3.05 -25.48 52.22
CA SER A 6 4.28 -25.40 53.01
C SER A 6 4.21 -26.12 54.37
N LYS A 7 3.03 -26.59 54.81
CA LYS A 7 2.83 -27.23 56.11
C LYS A 7 2.37 -28.68 55.96
N HIS A 8 3.03 -29.59 56.69
CA HIS A 8 2.63 -31.00 56.74
C HIS A 8 1.29 -31.19 57.48
N ALA A 9 0.35 -31.80 56.76
CA ALA A 9 -0.77 -32.63 57.21
C ALA A 9 -1.34 -32.28 58.59
N SER A 10 -2.33 -31.39 58.63
CA SER A 10 -3.51 -31.48 59.52
C SER A 10 -4.33 -30.17 59.53
N SER A 11 -4.73 -29.67 58.36
CA SER A 11 -5.74 -28.60 58.26
C SER A 11 -7.01 -29.12 57.58
N PRO A 12 -8.22 -28.62 57.95
CA PRO A 12 -9.47 -29.00 57.27
C PRO A 12 -9.45 -28.72 55.76
N THR A 13 -8.68 -27.71 55.34
CA THR A 13 -8.46 -27.33 53.95
C THR A 13 -7.68 -28.38 53.14
N ASP A 14 -6.81 -29.19 53.75
CA ASP A 14 -6.09 -30.25 53.02
C ASP A 14 -7.05 -31.39 52.60
N HIS A 15 -8.14 -31.61 53.36
CA HIS A 15 -9.14 -32.62 53.04
C HIS A 15 -9.95 -32.27 51.78
N ASP A 16 -10.32 -30.99 51.61
CA ASP A 16 -11.01 -30.51 50.42
C ASP A 16 -10.10 -30.57 49.18
N TRP A 17 -8.80 -30.35 49.35
CA TRP A 17 -7.82 -30.55 48.27
C TRP A 17 -7.67 -32.02 47.89
N GLU A 18 -7.61 -32.95 48.86
CA GLU A 18 -7.59 -34.38 48.57
C GLU A 18 -8.88 -34.86 47.88
N ILE A 19 -10.04 -34.30 48.23
CA ILE A 19 -11.31 -34.56 47.54
C ILE A 19 -11.28 -33.98 46.13
N PHE A 20 -10.78 -32.75 45.96
CA PHE A 20 -10.62 -32.11 44.66
C PHE A 20 -9.68 -32.92 43.74
N GLN A 21 -8.55 -33.40 44.25
CA GLN A 21 -7.61 -34.25 43.52
C GLN A 21 -8.21 -35.61 43.11
N LYS A 22 -9.18 -36.14 43.87
CA LYS A 22 -9.96 -37.33 43.47
C LYS A 22 -10.92 -37.03 42.33
N LEU A 23 -11.50 -35.82 42.28
CA LEU A 23 -12.42 -35.38 41.22
C LEU A 23 -11.68 -34.91 39.96
N PHE A 24 -10.46 -34.38 40.10
CA PHE A 24 -9.62 -33.85 39.03
C PHE A 24 -8.23 -34.51 39.06
N PRO A 25 -8.12 -35.81 38.71
CA PRO A 25 -6.86 -36.55 38.82
C PRO A 25 -5.76 -36.05 37.87
N TYR A 26 -6.14 -35.30 36.83
CA TYR A 26 -5.21 -34.71 35.86
C TYR A 26 -4.79 -33.28 36.23
N MET A 27 -5.06 -32.83 37.45
CA MET A 27 -4.67 -31.51 37.94
C MET A 27 -3.80 -31.64 39.20
N GLY A 28 -2.72 -30.87 39.25
CA GLY A 28 -1.85 -30.71 40.41
C GLY A 28 -1.54 -29.24 40.69
N ALA A 29 -1.15 -28.94 41.92
CA ALA A 29 -0.73 -27.61 42.35
C ALA A 29 0.69 -27.59 42.92
N PHE A 30 1.33 -26.42 42.78
CA PHE A 30 2.60 -26.11 43.41
C PHE A 30 2.62 -24.69 44.00
N LEU A 31 3.42 -24.50 45.04
CA LEU A 31 3.70 -23.22 45.68
C LEU A 31 5.20 -22.95 45.59
N TYR A 32 5.59 -21.85 44.99
CA TYR A 32 6.96 -21.39 44.93
C TYR A 32 7.16 -20.17 45.83
N ILE A 33 8.15 -20.24 46.72
CA ILE A 33 8.45 -19.17 47.68
C ILE A 33 9.78 -18.50 47.28
N HIS A 34 9.73 -17.21 46.94
CA HIS A 34 10.88 -16.45 46.43
C HIS A 34 11.98 -16.28 47.49
N THR A 35 11.61 -16.04 48.75
CA THR A 35 12.55 -15.79 49.85
C THR A 35 13.38 -17.01 50.22
N THR A 36 12.78 -18.19 50.21
CA THR A 36 13.47 -19.45 50.56
C THR A 36 14.00 -20.18 49.33
N ARG A 37 13.62 -19.77 48.11
CA ARG A 37 13.97 -20.43 46.84
C ARG A 37 13.60 -21.92 46.86
N GLU A 38 12.38 -22.18 47.29
CA GLU A 38 11.84 -23.52 47.49
C GLU A 38 10.49 -23.67 46.77
N ALA A 39 10.27 -24.82 46.14
CA ALA A 39 9.01 -25.18 45.51
C ALA A 39 8.37 -26.37 46.24
N TYR A 40 7.13 -26.21 46.69
CA TYR A 40 6.34 -27.25 47.33
C TYR A 40 5.30 -27.76 46.33
N LEU A 41 5.41 -29.01 45.92
CA LEU A 41 4.53 -29.64 44.94
C LEU A 41 3.64 -30.67 45.64
N ASP A 42 2.39 -30.79 45.18
CA ASP A 42 1.53 -31.90 45.60
C ASP A 42 1.85 -33.20 44.85
N ASP A 43 1.33 -34.31 45.37
CA ASP A 43 1.58 -35.66 44.82
C ASP A 43 1.08 -35.83 43.39
N ASN A 44 -0.01 -35.15 43.01
CA ASN A 44 -0.52 -35.16 41.64
C ASN A 44 0.43 -34.44 40.68
N THR A 45 1.04 -33.33 41.08
CA THR A 45 2.02 -32.59 40.26
C THR A 45 3.25 -33.45 40.02
N PHE A 46 3.76 -34.14 41.04
CA PHE A 46 4.84 -35.13 40.88
C PHE A 46 4.47 -36.23 39.87
N ARG A 47 3.22 -36.73 39.93
CA ARG A 47 2.72 -37.76 39.03
C ARG A 47 2.58 -37.25 37.59
N ILE A 48 1.94 -36.11 37.37
CA ILE A 48 1.68 -35.52 36.04
C ILE A 48 2.99 -35.15 35.34
N LEU A 49 3.96 -34.62 36.09
CA LEU A 49 5.25 -34.23 35.53
C LEU A 49 6.25 -35.38 35.45
N HIS A 50 5.90 -36.57 35.95
CA HIS A 50 6.79 -37.75 36.02
C HIS A 50 8.15 -37.45 36.68
N ILE A 51 8.16 -36.57 37.68
CA ILE A 51 9.38 -36.20 38.42
C ILE A 51 9.40 -36.89 39.78
N GLN A 52 10.60 -37.26 40.25
CA GLN A 52 10.77 -37.84 41.58
C GLN A 52 10.90 -36.75 42.65
N LYS A 53 10.37 -37.03 43.84
CA LYS A 53 10.51 -36.18 45.03
C LYS A 53 12.00 -36.13 45.45
N GLU A 54 12.57 -34.95 45.62
CA GLU A 54 13.92 -34.79 46.20
C GLU A 54 13.89 -35.03 47.72
N HIS A 55 12.80 -34.64 48.36
CA HIS A 55 12.58 -34.77 49.81
C HIS A 55 11.20 -35.33 50.14
N ALA A 56 11.07 -35.99 51.30
CA ALA A 56 9.83 -36.64 51.74
C ALA A 56 8.64 -35.66 51.92
N ASN A 57 8.91 -34.36 51.99
CA ASN A 57 7.92 -33.30 52.18
C ASN A 57 7.35 -32.69 50.89
N GLY A 58 7.66 -33.25 49.72
CA GLY A 58 7.19 -32.69 48.44
C GLY A 58 7.95 -31.43 47.99
N LEU A 59 9.10 -31.17 48.61
CA LEU A 59 9.98 -30.05 48.28
C LEU A 59 10.85 -30.35 47.06
N LEU A 60 10.96 -29.38 46.15
CA LEU A 60 11.94 -29.25 45.09
C LEU A 60 12.84 -28.04 45.33
N SER A 61 14.14 -28.21 45.11
CA SER A 61 15.08 -27.08 45.05
C SER A 61 14.74 -26.12 43.89
N HIS A 62 15.07 -24.84 44.04
CA HIS A 62 14.85 -23.84 42.99
C HIS A 62 15.44 -24.22 41.63
N ASP A 63 16.67 -24.74 41.61
CA ASP A 63 17.35 -25.10 40.36
C ASP A 63 16.60 -26.22 39.65
N ARG A 64 16.13 -27.23 40.41
CA ARG A 64 15.35 -28.33 39.86
C ARG A 64 13.97 -27.87 39.38
N PHE A 65 13.30 -27.01 40.15
CA PHE A 65 11.99 -26.48 39.81
C PHE A 65 12.04 -25.62 38.55
N THR A 66 13.05 -24.76 38.45
CA THR A 66 13.28 -23.91 37.27
C THR A 66 13.55 -24.77 36.04
N GLN A 67 14.36 -25.82 36.17
CA GLN A 67 14.61 -26.77 35.08
C GLN A 67 13.31 -27.44 34.59
N VAL A 68 12.47 -27.90 35.51
CA VAL A 68 11.18 -28.52 35.17
C VAL A 68 10.25 -27.53 34.45
N MET A 69 10.16 -26.29 34.94
CA MET A 69 9.34 -25.26 34.29
C MET A 69 9.86 -24.87 32.91
N GLN A 70 11.18 -24.81 32.71
CA GLN A 70 11.79 -24.59 31.40
C GLN A 70 11.52 -25.76 30.44
N ASP A 71 11.59 -27.00 30.91
CA ASP A 71 11.31 -28.17 30.09
C ASP A 71 9.83 -28.22 29.64
N ILE A 72 8.89 -27.81 30.50
CA ILE A 72 7.47 -27.71 30.14
C ILE A 72 7.24 -26.57 29.14
N THR A 73 7.77 -25.37 29.42
CA THR A 73 7.47 -24.16 28.63
C THR A 73 8.19 -24.11 27.27
N ARG A 74 9.03 -25.10 26.97
CA ARG A 74 9.88 -25.16 25.77
C ARG A 74 9.11 -25.17 24.45
N ASN A 75 7.93 -25.80 24.41
CA ASN A 75 7.15 -25.98 23.18
C ASN A 75 5.69 -25.52 23.39
N PRO A 76 5.38 -24.21 23.31
CA PRO A 76 4.01 -23.73 23.42
C PRO A 76 3.13 -24.22 22.25
N VAL A 77 1.85 -24.51 22.52
CA VAL A 77 0.88 -24.93 21.50
C VAL A 77 0.22 -23.70 20.87
N ALA A 78 0.35 -23.57 19.54
CA ALA A 78 -0.17 -22.42 18.80
C ALA A 78 -1.68 -22.20 19.03
N ARG A 79 -2.09 -20.94 19.24
CA ARG A 79 -3.49 -20.52 19.46
C ARG A 79 -4.15 -21.04 20.75
N GLN A 80 -3.38 -21.58 21.69
CA GLN A 80 -3.88 -21.96 23.01
C GLN A 80 -3.00 -21.35 24.10
N ASN A 81 -3.50 -20.30 24.76
CA ASN A 81 -2.76 -19.65 25.85
C ASN A 81 -2.46 -20.63 26.98
N GLN A 82 -1.24 -20.53 27.52
CA GLN A 82 -0.78 -21.31 28.68
C GLN A 82 -0.74 -22.84 28.45
N VAL A 83 -0.81 -23.31 27.21
CA VAL A 83 -0.73 -24.74 26.86
C VAL A 83 0.61 -25.05 26.19
N TYR A 84 1.26 -26.14 26.64
CA TYR A 84 2.59 -26.55 26.19
C TYR A 84 2.65 -28.04 25.90
N GLN A 85 3.45 -28.41 24.91
CA GLN A 85 3.76 -29.79 24.58
C GLN A 85 4.97 -30.26 25.41
N TYR A 86 4.72 -31.15 26.36
CA TYR A 86 5.71 -31.67 27.28
C TYR A 86 6.02 -33.14 26.97
N ASN A 87 7.29 -33.43 26.67
CA ASN A 87 7.72 -34.78 26.29
C ASN A 87 8.43 -35.44 27.47
N VAL A 88 7.89 -36.56 27.96
CA VAL A 88 8.50 -37.35 29.03
C VAL A 88 8.67 -38.78 28.58
N GLY A 89 9.93 -39.22 28.42
CA GLY A 89 10.23 -40.57 27.94
C GLY A 89 9.65 -40.81 26.54
N SER A 90 8.73 -41.78 26.41
CA SER A 90 8.01 -42.08 25.17
C SER A 90 6.61 -41.43 25.09
N GLU A 91 6.19 -40.70 26.12
CA GLU A 91 4.86 -40.08 26.19
C GLU A 91 4.93 -38.59 25.80
N GLN A 92 3.93 -38.16 25.04
CA GLN A 92 3.77 -36.78 24.59
C GLN A 92 2.54 -36.19 25.29
N LEU A 93 2.77 -35.33 26.28
CA LEU A 93 1.73 -34.69 27.07
C LEU A 93 1.43 -33.29 26.53
N GLN A 94 0.18 -32.84 26.63
CA GLN A 94 -0.18 -31.42 26.54
C GLN A 94 -0.54 -30.92 27.92
N LEU A 95 0.26 -29.99 28.45
CA LEU A 95 0.09 -29.44 29.78
C LEU A 95 -0.38 -27.99 29.72
N ARG A 96 -1.40 -27.65 30.51
CA ARG A 96 -1.78 -26.27 30.79
C ARG A 96 -1.15 -25.82 32.10
N LEU A 97 -0.46 -24.68 32.08
CA LEU A 97 0.16 -24.06 33.25
C LEU A 97 -0.51 -22.74 33.59
N SER A 98 -1.08 -22.62 34.78
CA SER A 98 -1.67 -21.36 35.26
C SER A 98 -0.95 -20.90 36.51
N PHE A 99 -0.58 -19.62 36.56
CA PHE A 99 0.13 -19.01 37.69
C PHE A 99 -0.75 -17.92 38.30
N VAL A 100 -0.75 -17.85 39.63
CA VAL A 100 -1.43 -16.82 40.40
C VAL A 100 -0.44 -16.30 41.45
N GLU A 101 -0.16 -15.01 41.41
CA GLU A 101 0.62 -14.36 42.46
C GLU A 101 -0.21 -14.38 43.76
N ARG A 102 0.34 -15.01 44.80
CA ARG A 102 -0.35 -15.14 46.09
C ARG A 102 -0.07 -13.91 46.96
N ASP A 103 1.18 -13.47 46.96
CA ASP A 103 1.68 -12.25 47.56
C ASP A 103 3.03 -11.89 46.91
N ALA A 104 3.61 -10.74 47.29
CA ALA A 104 4.88 -10.26 46.75
C ALA A 104 6.10 -11.20 46.98
N GLN A 105 5.93 -12.31 47.71
CA GLN A 105 7.00 -13.23 48.09
C GLN A 105 6.72 -14.68 47.67
N SER A 106 5.57 -14.99 47.06
CA SER A 106 5.20 -16.35 46.65
C SER A 106 4.24 -16.43 45.46
N TRP A 107 4.45 -17.46 44.63
CA TRP A 107 3.58 -17.78 43.49
C TRP A 107 2.93 -19.14 43.71
N MET A 108 1.64 -19.22 43.43
CA MET A 108 0.91 -20.49 43.34
C MET A 108 0.72 -20.82 41.87
N GLY A 109 0.96 -22.07 41.50
CA GLY A 109 0.73 -22.53 40.13
C GLY A 109 0.00 -23.85 40.08
N PHE A 110 -0.66 -24.07 38.94
CA PHE A 110 -1.41 -25.28 38.65
C PHE A 110 -0.89 -25.90 37.36
N VAL A 111 -0.76 -27.22 37.38
CA VAL A 111 -0.40 -28.03 36.22
C VAL A 111 -1.60 -28.92 35.90
N GLN A 112 -2.11 -28.82 34.68
CA GLN A 112 -3.19 -29.66 34.20
C GLN A 112 -2.77 -30.45 32.96
N ASP A 113 -2.88 -31.78 33.01
CA ASP A 113 -2.75 -32.64 31.83
C ASP A 113 -4.04 -32.61 31.01
N ILE A 114 -3.94 -32.09 29.79
CA ILE A 114 -5.05 -31.97 28.84
C ILE A 114 -4.84 -32.82 27.58
N THR A 115 -3.89 -33.76 27.60
CA THR A 115 -3.55 -34.63 26.46
C THR A 115 -4.78 -35.34 25.88
N HIS A 116 -5.71 -35.73 26.75
CA HIS A 116 -6.95 -36.45 26.38
C HIS A 116 -8.13 -35.56 25.96
N TYR A 117 -7.98 -34.23 25.94
CA TYR A 117 -9.06 -33.31 25.53
C TYR A 117 -9.20 -33.18 24.00
N ASN A 118 -8.14 -33.47 23.22
CA ASN A 118 -8.14 -33.30 21.76
C ASN A 118 -8.64 -34.51 20.96
N ASP A 119 -8.73 -35.71 21.55
CA ASP A 119 -9.17 -36.92 20.85
C ASP A 119 -10.70 -37.03 20.67
N GLY A 120 -11.47 -35.99 21.01
CA GLY A 120 -12.94 -36.01 20.93
C GLY A 120 -13.60 -37.06 21.85
N PHE A 121 -12.81 -37.74 22.67
CA PHE A 121 -13.20 -38.81 23.58
C PHE A 121 -12.54 -38.56 24.92
N CYS A 122 -13.05 -37.58 25.67
CA CYS A 122 -12.67 -37.39 27.06
C CYS A 122 -13.45 -38.40 27.91
N PRO A 123 -12.80 -39.41 28.54
CA PRO A 123 -13.49 -40.38 29.40
C PRO A 123 -14.14 -39.70 30.63
N MET A 124 -13.73 -38.46 30.92
CA MET A 124 -14.20 -37.65 32.04
C MET A 124 -15.66 -37.17 31.89
N TYR A 125 -16.26 -37.18 30.69
CA TYR A 125 -17.67 -36.77 30.53
C TYR A 125 -18.70 -37.88 30.83
N GLN A 126 -18.27 -39.10 31.14
CA GLN A 126 -19.18 -40.08 31.75
C GLN A 126 -19.37 -39.83 33.26
N ASP A 127 -18.39 -39.23 33.93
CA ASP A 127 -18.39 -38.98 35.39
C ASP A 127 -18.15 -37.51 35.79
N ALA A 128 -18.29 -36.55 34.86
CA ALA A 128 -18.42 -35.15 35.23
C ALA A 128 -19.75 -35.01 35.98
N GLY A 129 -19.66 -34.73 37.28
CA GLY A 129 -20.83 -34.55 38.15
C GLY A 129 -21.91 -33.75 37.42
N GLU A 130 -23.15 -34.21 37.46
CA GLU A 130 -24.25 -33.60 36.71
C GLU A 130 -24.46 -32.12 37.04
N TYR A 131 -23.83 -31.64 38.12
CA TYR A 131 -24.02 -30.35 38.75
C TYR A 131 -22.81 -29.43 38.63
N ASP A 132 -23.10 -28.14 38.52
CA ASP A 132 -22.16 -27.06 38.67
C ASP A 132 -21.63 -26.99 40.12
N PRO A 133 -20.30 -26.91 40.32
CA PRO A 133 -19.70 -27.02 41.65
C PRO A 133 -20.01 -25.83 42.55
N LEU A 134 -20.29 -24.65 41.98
CA LEU A 134 -20.61 -23.44 42.74
C LEU A 134 -22.10 -23.39 43.11
N THR A 135 -22.97 -23.77 42.18
CA THR A 135 -24.42 -23.55 42.28
C THR A 135 -25.22 -24.81 42.61
N HIS A 136 -24.62 -25.99 42.44
CA HIS A 136 -25.28 -27.29 42.53
C HIS A 136 -26.53 -27.45 41.63
N LEU A 137 -26.62 -26.68 40.55
CA LEU A 137 -27.62 -26.82 39.49
C LEU A 137 -27.04 -27.63 38.33
N TYR A 138 -27.90 -28.22 37.48
CA TYR A 138 -27.39 -28.98 36.34
C TYR A 138 -26.57 -28.08 35.39
N HIS A 139 -25.41 -28.55 34.93
CA HIS A 139 -24.76 -27.92 33.78
C HIS A 139 -25.61 -28.08 32.52
N ARG A 140 -25.42 -27.22 31.51
CA ARG A 140 -26.22 -27.24 30.26
C ARG A 140 -26.38 -28.63 29.64
N SER A 141 -25.31 -29.42 29.53
CA SER A 141 -25.35 -30.76 28.93
C SER A 141 -26.18 -31.75 29.79
N ALA A 142 -26.04 -31.70 31.12
CA ALA A 142 -26.83 -32.51 32.03
C ALA A 142 -28.31 -32.09 32.05
N PHE A 143 -28.58 -30.78 32.00
CA PHE A 143 -29.93 -30.23 31.87
C PHE A 143 -30.63 -30.74 30.61
N ILE A 144 -29.95 -30.71 29.46
CA ILE A 144 -30.48 -31.21 28.18
C ILE A 144 -30.81 -32.70 28.30
N ARG A 145 -29.86 -33.54 28.74
CA ARG A 145 -30.07 -34.98 28.90
C ARG A 145 -31.25 -35.30 29.83
N ARG A 146 -31.32 -34.64 30.98
CA ARG A 146 -32.39 -34.86 31.97
C ARG A 146 -33.74 -34.38 31.43
N THR A 147 -33.75 -33.28 30.69
CA THR A 147 -34.96 -32.74 30.05
C THR A 147 -35.50 -33.70 28.99
N GLU A 148 -34.63 -34.21 28.11
CA GLU A 148 -35.01 -35.23 27.12
C GLU A 148 -35.55 -36.50 27.79
N GLN A 149 -34.91 -36.95 28.87
CA GLN A 149 -35.40 -38.08 29.64
C GLN A 149 -36.80 -37.81 30.22
N CYS A 150 -37.01 -36.66 30.85
CA CYS A 150 -38.31 -36.27 31.39
C CYS A 150 -39.37 -36.12 30.29
N MET A 151 -39.02 -35.60 29.10
CA MET A 151 -39.91 -35.55 27.93
C MET A 151 -40.34 -36.94 27.47
N ARG A 152 -39.48 -37.96 27.57
CA ARG A 152 -39.81 -39.37 27.24
C ARG A 152 -40.68 -40.02 28.32
N GLU A 153 -40.36 -39.79 29.59
CA GLU A 153 -41.10 -40.34 30.73
C GLU A 153 -42.49 -39.69 30.92
N CYS A 154 -42.64 -38.43 30.52
CA CYS A 154 -43.87 -37.64 30.63
C CYS A 154 -44.29 -37.08 29.27
N PRO A 155 -44.99 -37.84 28.41
CA PRO A 155 -45.27 -37.45 27.02
C PRO A 155 -46.31 -36.31 26.85
N GLY A 156 -46.93 -35.86 27.95
CA GLY A 156 -47.96 -34.80 27.98
C GLY A 156 -47.45 -33.39 27.62
N ALA A 157 -48.11 -32.34 28.10
CA ALA A 157 -47.62 -30.96 27.91
C ALA A 157 -46.37 -30.71 28.76
N GLY A 158 -45.53 -29.76 28.33
CA GLY A 158 -44.37 -29.30 29.10
C GLY A 158 -44.02 -27.86 28.76
N TYR A 159 -43.24 -27.21 29.64
CA TYR A 159 -42.83 -25.82 29.48
C TYR A 159 -41.33 -25.73 29.65
N LEU A 160 -40.66 -25.06 28.71
CA LEU A 160 -39.25 -24.73 28.83
C LEU A 160 -39.12 -23.22 29.00
N ALA A 161 -38.53 -22.80 30.11
CA ALA A 161 -38.26 -21.41 30.42
C ALA A 161 -36.75 -21.13 30.44
N ILE A 162 -36.39 -19.92 30.02
CA ILE A 162 -35.07 -19.33 30.22
C ILE A 162 -35.28 -18.08 31.08
N LEU A 163 -34.46 -17.94 32.11
CA LEU A 163 -34.49 -16.84 33.06
C LEU A 163 -33.20 -16.06 32.88
N HIS A 164 -33.30 -14.75 32.66
CA HIS A 164 -32.19 -13.83 32.74
C HIS A 164 -32.33 -12.98 34.01
N VAL A 165 -31.27 -12.90 34.82
CA VAL A 165 -31.26 -12.12 36.06
C VAL A 165 -30.57 -10.77 35.82
N HIS A 166 -31.23 -9.70 36.21
CA HIS A 166 -30.71 -8.32 36.22
C HIS A 166 -30.33 -7.92 37.65
N GLY A 167 -29.41 -6.97 37.81
CA GLY A 167 -28.98 -6.44 39.12
C GLY A 167 -27.68 -7.04 39.65
N ILE A 168 -27.20 -8.16 39.08
CA ILE A 168 -25.98 -8.84 39.55
C ILE A 168 -24.76 -7.92 39.38
N GLU A 169 -24.61 -7.28 38.22
CA GLU A 169 -23.46 -6.41 37.93
C GLU A 169 -23.48 -5.12 38.78
N GLN A 170 -24.65 -4.52 39.05
CA GLN A 170 -24.79 -3.35 39.92
C GLN A 170 -24.33 -3.64 41.36
N ILE A 171 -24.75 -4.80 41.89
CA ILE A 171 -24.35 -5.25 43.22
C ILE A 171 -22.83 -5.49 43.28
N ALA A 172 -22.25 -6.07 42.22
CA ALA A 172 -20.80 -6.27 42.13
C ALA A 172 -20.01 -4.93 42.07
N GLN A 173 -20.53 -3.93 41.36
CA GLN A 173 -19.92 -2.60 41.29
C GLN A 173 -19.95 -1.88 42.65
N GLN A 174 -21.03 -2.03 43.41
CA GLN A 174 -21.21 -1.34 44.69
C GLN A 174 -20.48 -2.01 45.86
N TYR A 175 -20.37 -3.35 45.85
CA TYR A 175 -19.88 -4.14 47.00
C TYR A 175 -18.66 -5.03 46.70
N GLY A 176 -18.13 -5.00 45.47
CA GLY A 176 -16.93 -5.73 45.06
C GLY A 176 -17.20 -7.06 44.35
N TYR A 177 -16.21 -7.52 43.57
CA TYR A 177 -16.35 -8.68 42.68
C TYR A 177 -16.55 -10.02 43.42
N SER A 178 -16.08 -10.17 44.66
CA SER A 178 -16.33 -11.37 45.50
C SER A 178 -17.82 -11.59 45.78
N GLN A 179 -18.65 -10.55 45.61
CA GLN A 179 -20.10 -10.63 45.81
C GLN A 179 -20.86 -11.20 44.61
N ASN A 180 -20.25 -11.27 43.42
CA ASN A 180 -20.89 -11.85 42.24
C ASN A 180 -21.22 -13.33 42.46
N ASP A 181 -20.23 -14.12 42.90
CA ASP A 181 -20.42 -15.55 43.16
C ASP A 181 -21.48 -15.81 44.23
N ARG A 182 -21.55 -14.95 45.26
CA ARG A 182 -22.55 -15.05 46.33
C ARG A 182 -23.96 -14.74 45.83
N CYS A 183 -24.11 -13.74 44.96
CA CYS A 183 -25.39 -13.48 44.28
C CYS A 183 -25.83 -14.72 43.49
N VAL A 184 -24.93 -15.29 42.70
CA VAL A 184 -25.22 -16.47 41.88
C VAL A 184 -25.56 -17.68 42.75
N ILE A 185 -24.84 -17.90 43.86
CA ILE A 185 -25.13 -18.95 44.84
C ILE A 185 -26.54 -18.74 45.45
N ALA A 186 -26.86 -17.55 45.92
CA ALA A 186 -28.14 -17.25 46.54
C ALA A 186 -29.32 -17.47 45.58
N ILE A 187 -29.20 -16.98 44.34
CA ILE A 187 -30.17 -17.21 43.26
C ILE A 187 -30.32 -18.70 42.99
N SER A 188 -29.21 -19.42 42.90
CA SER A 188 -29.21 -20.85 42.60
C SER A 188 -29.85 -21.67 43.71
N GLN A 189 -29.61 -21.32 44.98
CA GLN A 189 -30.28 -21.93 46.13
C GLN A 189 -31.80 -21.67 46.12
N ALA A 190 -32.21 -20.43 45.82
CA ALA A 190 -33.61 -20.08 45.70
C ALA A 190 -34.31 -20.88 44.60
N LEU A 191 -33.69 -20.99 43.42
CA LEU A 191 -34.19 -21.79 42.31
C LEU A 191 -34.21 -23.29 42.63
N ARG A 192 -33.16 -23.81 43.28
CA ARG A 192 -33.04 -25.24 43.61
C ARG A 192 -34.20 -25.75 44.44
N SER A 193 -34.79 -24.90 45.30
CA SER A 193 -35.96 -25.25 46.12
C SER A 193 -37.20 -25.70 45.32
N PHE A 194 -37.25 -25.38 44.03
CA PHE A 194 -38.32 -25.79 43.11
C PHE A 194 -38.03 -27.10 42.36
N SER A 195 -36.83 -27.66 42.51
CA SER A 195 -36.41 -28.85 41.77
C SER A 195 -37.22 -30.08 42.19
N SER A 196 -37.66 -30.86 41.21
CA SER A 196 -38.35 -32.13 41.41
C SER A 196 -38.09 -33.06 40.21
N PRO A 197 -38.49 -34.35 40.24
CA PRO A 197 -38.35 -35.21 39.05
C PRO A 197 -39.02 -34.65 37.79
N GLN A 198 -39.97 -33.73 37.93
CA GLN A 198 -40.71 -33.07 36.85
C GLN A 198 -40.33 -31.59 36.64
N VAL A 199 -39.49 -31.02 37.51
CA VAL A 199 -38.98 -29.64 37.42
C VAL A 199 -37.46 -29.69 37.42
N ILE A 200 -36.87 -29.55 36.23
CA ILE A 200 -35.43 -29.65 36.01
C ILE A 200 -34.89 -28.23 35.89
N ILE A 201 -33.82 -27.92 36.61
CA ILE A 201 -33.22 -26.59 36.65
C ILE A 201 -31.73 -26.71 36.35
N GLY A 202 -31.27 -25.95 35.37
CA GLY A 202 -29.87 -25.92 34.97
C GLY A 202 -29.34 -24.50 34.86
N MET A 203 -28.04 -24.37 35.01
CA MET A 203 -27.31 -23.12 34.81
C MET A 203 -26.80 -23.06 33.37
N ARG A 204 -27.03 -21.91 32.71
CA ARG A 204 -26.50 -21.63 31.37
C ARG A 204 -25.31 -20.67 31.43
N SER A 205 -25.38 -19.65 32.26
CA SER A 205 -24.30 -18.73 32.59
C SER A 205 -24.54 -18.12 33.98
N TYR A 206 -23.64 -17.28 34.48
CA TYR A 206 -23.78 -16.64 35.80
C TYR A 206 -25.07 -15.81 35.97
N LYS A 207 -25.69 -15.38 34.86
CA LYS A 207 -26.96 -14.63 34.87
C LYS A 207 -28.10 -15.27 34.11
N GLU A 208 -27.90 -16.48 33.56
CA GLU A 208 -28.93 -17.19 32.80
C GLU A 208 -29.17 -18.60 33.32
N PHE A 209 -30.44 -18.92 33.58
CA PHE A 209 -30.88 -20.21 34.07
C PHE A 209 -31.91 -20.82 33.13
N MET A 210 -31.93 -22.14 33.03
CA MET A 210 -32.87 -22.92 32.22
C MET A 210 -33.75 -23.76 33.13
N VAL A 211 -35.06 -23.77 32.87
CA VAL A 211 -36.04 -24.52 33.66
C VAL A 211 -36.93 -25.30 32.72
N TYR A 212 -37.08 -26.60 32.96
CA TYR A 212 -38.08 -27.42 32.30
C TYR A 212 -39.12 -27.90 33.32
N VAL A 213 -40.40 -27.71 33.02
CA VAL A 213 -41.54 -28.17 33.82
C VAL A 213 -42.37 -29.15 32.99
N GLY A 214 -42.40 -30.42 33.38
CA GLY A 214 -43.11 -31.50 32.70
C GLY A 214 -44.10 -32.25 33.59
N GLY A 215 -44.78 -33.27 33.03
CA GLY A 215 -45.66 -34.15 33.78
C GLY A 215 -46.83 -33.42 34.46
N SER A 216 -47.20 -33.84 35.68
CA SER A 216 -48.25 -33.20 36.47
C SER A 216 -47.93 -31.76 36.89
N ALA A 217 -46.65 -31.40 36.98
CA ALA A 217 -46.24 -30.03 37.31
C ALA A 217 -46.55 -29.01 36.20
N ALA A 218 -46.74 -29.47 34.96
CA ALA A 218 -47.04 -28.61 33.81
C ALA A 218 -48.34 -27.80 33.99
N GLU A 219 -49.34 -28.34 34.70
CA GLU A 219 -50.59 -27.64 35.00
C GLU A 219 -50.38 -26.38 35.87
N GLN A 220 -49.28 -26.34 36.62
CA GLN A 220 -48.93 -25.26 37.54
C GLN A 220 -47.73 -24.42 37.07
N ALA A 221 -47.28 -24.60 35.83
CA ALA A 221 -46.05 -23.97 35.32
C ALA A 221 -46.04 -22.44 35.48
N GLY A 222 -47.16 -21.77 35.17
CA GLY A 222 -47.27 -20.31 35.36
C GLY A 222 -47.10 -19.88 36.83
N THR A 223 -47.68 -20.63 37.77
CA THR A 223 -47.51 -20.38 39.21
C THR A 223 -46.07 -20.66 39.66
N ILE A 224 -45.43 -21.71 39.13
CA ILE A 224 -44.02 -22.02 39.41
C ILE A 224 -43.12 -20.87 38.94
N PHE A 225 -43.31 -20.37 37.71
CA PHE A 225 -42.52 -19.26 37.18
C PHE A 225 -42.71 -17.95 37.98
N GLN A 226 -43.93 -17.64 38.40
CA GLN A 226 -44.20 -16.49 39.26
C GLN A 226 -43.56 -16.63 40.65
N ARG A 227 -43.55 -17.84 41.22
CA ARG A 227 -42.88 -18.10 42.50
C ARG A 227 -41.36 -18.05 42.38
N MET A 228 -40.79 -18.53 41.27
CA MET A 228 -39.35 -18.38 40.98
C MET A 228 -38.96 -16.91 40.87
N ARG A 229 -39.77 -16.09 40.16
CA ARG A 229 -39.59 -14.63 40.10
C ARG A 229 -39.54 -14.01 41.49
N ALA A 230 -40.55 -14.29 42.32
CA ALA A 230 -40.64 -13.76 43.66
C ALA A 230 -39.49 -14.23 44.56
N ALA A 231 -39.04 -15.48 44.41
CA ALA A 231 -37.92 -16.02 45.17
C ALA A 231 -36.59 -15.33 44.81
N ILE A 232 -36.35 -15.04 43.53
CA ILE A 232 -35.14 -14.34 43.09
C ILE A 232 -35.16 -12.88 43.55
N SER A 233 -36.28 -12.18 43.38
CA SER A 233 -36.40 -10.79 43.86
C SER A 233 -36.39 -10.66 45.38
N GLY A 234 -36.69 -11.74 46.11
CA GLY A 234 -36.59 -11.81 47.56
C GLY A 234 -35.27 -12.41 48.09
N CYS A 235 -34.28 -12.65 47.23
CA CYS A 235 -33.00 -13.21 47.67
C CYS A 235 -32.27 -12.26 48.61
N VAL A 236 -31.83 -12.79 49.75
CA VAL A 236 -30.98 -12.08 50.70
C VAL A 236 -29.53 -12.38 50.36
N ILE A 237 -28.76 -11.34 50.02
CA ILE A 237 -27.34 -11.47 49.69
C ILE A 237 -26.53 -11.05 50.91
N THR A 238 -25.50 -11.82 51.24
CA THR A 238 -24.63 -11.57 52.41
C THR A 238 -23.20 -11.25 52.00
N ASP A 239 -22.51 -10.42 52.78
CA ASP A 239 -21.08 -10.13 52.62
C ASP A 239 -20.18 -11.29 53.08
N ASP A 240 -18.85 -11.09 53.00
CA ASP A 240 -17.86 -12.10 53.35
C ASP A 240 -17.95 -12.66 54.78
N PHE A 241 -18.63 -11.95 55.68
CA PHE A 241 -18.80 -12.29 57.09
C PHE A 241 -20.21 -12.78 57.44
N GLY A 242 -21.11 -12.84 56.46
CA GLY A 242 -22.49 -13.31 56.63
C GLY A 242 -23.49 -12.20 57.00
N GLU A 243 -23.08 -10.93 56.94
CA GLU A 243 -23.96 -9.79 57.17
C GLU A 243 -24.80 -9.49 55.93
N VAL A 244 -26.07 -9.13 56.13
CA VAL A 244 -27.01 -8.87 55.02
C VAL A 244 -26.66 -7.55 54.33
N LEU A 245 -26.45 -7.60 53.01
CA LEU A 245 -26.27 -6.40 52.19
C LEU A 245 -27.57 -5.62 52.11
N LYS A 246 -27.48 -4.30 52.34
CA LYS A 246 -28.60 -3.38 52.14
C LYS A 246 -28.65 -2.94 50.68
N ILE A 247 -29.38 -3.69 49.86
CA ILE A 247 -29.57 -3.38 48.45
C ILE A 247 -30.76 -2.42 48.31
N ASP A 248 -30.53 -1.25 47.71
CA ASP A 248 -31.59 -0.29 47.43
C ASP A 248 -32.61 -0.88 46.44
N ALA A 249 -33.86 -0.42 46.49
CA ALA A 249 -34.92 -0.95 45.64
C ALA A 249 -34.66 -0.77 44.13
N SER A 250 -33.83 0.21 43.76
CA SER A 250 -33.35 0.45 42.39
C SER A 250 -32.39 -0.63 41.87
N ASP A 251 -31.68 -1.30 42.78
CA ASP A 251 -30.57 -2.22 42.49
C ASP A 251 -30.93 -3.67 42.87
N ALA A 252 -32.20 -3.90 43.22
CA ALA A 252 -32.71 -5.22 43.57
C ALA A 252 -32.66 -6.18 42.38
N LEU A 253 -32.42 -7.46 42.68
CA LEU A 253 -32.44 -8.51 41.67
C LEU A 253 -33.83 -8.64 41.03
N THR A 254 -33.87 -8.53 39.71
CA THR A 254 -35.09 -8.77 38.91
C THR A 254 -34.81 -9.80 37.84
N ILE A 255 -35.86 -10.33 37.20
CA ILE A 255 -35.70 -11.30 36.12
C ILE A 255 -36.53 -10.97 34.89
N SER A 256 -36.03 -11.36 33.73
CA SER A 256 -36.81 -11.55 32.52
C SER A 256 -36.87 -13.05 32.19
N LEU A 257 -38.07 -13.62 32.27
CA LEU A 257 -38.34 -15.04 32.02
C LEU A 257 -39.10 -15.19 30.71
N GLY A 258 -38.56 -15.95 29.78
CA GLY A 258 -39.22 -16.32 28.53
C GLY A 258 -39.49 -17.81 28.50
N TYR A 259 -40.69 -18.25 28.15
CA TYR A 259 -41.00 -19.68 28.09
C TYR A 259 -41.71 -20.11 26.81
N SER A 260 -41.41 -21.32 26.37
CA SER A 260 -42.06 -22.00 25.25
C SER A 260 -42.86 -23.21 25.73
N VAL A 261 -43.87 -23.60 24.94
CA VAL A 261 -44.79 -24.68 25.27
C VAL A 261 -44.53 -25.88 24.37
N ARG A 262 -44.35 -27.05 24.97
CA ARG A 262 -44.33 -28.34 24.29
C ARG A 262 -45.74 -28.90 24.21
N THR A 263 -46.20 -29.17 22.99
CA THR A 263 -47.43 -29.92 22.73
C THR A 263 -47.16 -31.43 22.75
N ALA A 264 -48.18 -32.23 23.07
CA ALA A 264 -48.08 -33.69 23.06
C ALA A 264 -47.66 -34.19 21.67
N GLY A 265 -46.57 -34.97 21.61
CA GLY A 265 -46.01 -35.51 20.35
C GLY A 265 -44.87 -34.69 19.72
N SER A 266 -44.53 -33.51 20.23
CA SER A 266 -43.33 -32.77 19.81
C SER A 266 -42.13 -33.12 20.68
N HIS A 267 -40.99 -33.44 20.06
CA HIS A 267 -39.75 -33.86 20.72
C HIS A 267 -38.54 -32.95 20.44
N ASP A 268 -38.72 -31.85 19.72
CA ASP A 268 -37.62 -30.96 19.37
C ASP A 268 -37.30 -30.00 20.52
N LEU A 269 -36.39 -30.42 21.40
CA LEU A 269 -35.92 -29.62 22.53
C LEU A 269 -35.16 -28.36 22.05
N ASP A 270 -34.42 -28.44 20.95
CA ASP A 270 -33.69 -27.31 20.41
C ASP A 270 -34.64 -26.21 19.92
N ALA A 271 -35.75 -26.59 19.26
CA ALA A 271 -36.80 -25.63 18.92
C ALA A 271 -37.43 -24.99 20.17
N LEU A 272 -37.68 -25.76 21.24
CA LEU A 272 -38.20 -25.22 22.49
C LEU A 272 -37.23 -24.22 23.13
N ILE A 273 -35.92 -24.54 23.15
CA ILE A 273 -34.86 -23.67 23.64
C ILE A 273 -34.81 -22.39 22.82
N ASN A 274 -34.86 -22.48 21.49
CA ASN A 274 -34.84 -21.33 20.61
C ASN A 274 -36.07 -20.42 20.82
N HIS A 275 -37.26 -21.01 20.94
CA HIS A 275 -38.49 -20.27 21.24
C HIS A 275 -38.46 -19.60 22.61
N ALA A 276 -37.95 -20.28 23.65
CA ALA A 276 -37.79 -19.69 24.98
C ALA A 276 -36.78 -18.53 24.98
N ASN A 277 -35.68 -18.65 24.22
CA ASN A 277 -34.72 -17.56 24.03
C ASN A 277 -35.36 -16.35 23.36
N PHE A 278 -36.18 -16.56 22.33
CA PHE A 278 -36.92 -15.47 21.69
C PHE A 278 -37.87 -14.79 22.68
N SER A 279 -38.57 -15.56 23.52
CA SER A 279 -39.45 -14.98 24.54
C SER A 279 -38.70 -14.17 25.60
N VAL A 280 -37.47 -14.55 25.95
CA VAL A 280 -36.62 -13.72 26.83
C VAL A 280 -36.25 -12.42 26.12
N PHE A 281 -35.89 -12.47 24.84
CA PHE A 281 -35.63 -11.29 24.03
C PHE A 281 -36.84 -10.35 23.97
N GLU A 282 -38.05 -10.88 23.76
CA GLU A 282 -39.29 -10.09 23.84
C GLU A 282 -39.52 -9.52 25.24
N ALA A 283 -39.29 -10.31 26.29
CA ALA A 283 -39.45 -9.88 27.67
C ALA A 283 -38.54 -8.68 28.00
N MET A 284 -37.29 -8.71 27.53
CA MET A 284 -36.33 -7.62 27.70
C MET A 284 -36.74 -6.37 26.91
N ASN A 285 -37.16 -6.52 25.65
CA ASN A 285 -37.55 -5.40 24.79
C ASN A 285 -38.84 -4.72 25.28
N GLU A 286 -39.84 -5.50 25.70
CA GLU A 286 -41.12 -4.98 26.21
C GLU A 286 -41.07 -4.65 27.72
N ARG A 287 -39.92 -4.82 28.38
CA ARG A 287 -39.72 -4.66 29.83
C ARG A 287 -40.77 -5.43 30.66
N LYS A 288 -41.03 -6.67 30.26
CA LYS A 288 -41.90 -7.61 30.96
C LYS A 288 -41.08 -8.59 31.78
N ASP A 289 -41.59 -8.94 32.95
CA ASP A 289 -40.92 -9.94 33.80
C ASP A 289 -41.06 -11.36 33.27
N ILE A 290 -42.22 -11.69 32.68
CA ILE A 290 -42.51 -13.02 32.14
C ILE A 290 -43.19 -12.88 30.77
N CYS A 291 -42.66 -13.59 29.76
CA CYS A 291 -43.20 -13.63 28.42
C CYS A 291 -43.37 -15.08 27.93
N ALA A 292 -44.50 -15.36 27.30
CA ALA A 292 -44.78 -16.64 26.67
C ALA A 292 -44.48 -16.57 25.18
N PHE A 293 -43.98 -17.66 24.60
CA PHE A 293 -43.70 -17.73 23.17
C PHE A 293 -44.95 -17.46 22.33
N ASN A 294 -44.85 -16.48 21.45
CA ASN A 294 -45.87 -16.15 20.46
C ASN A 294 -45.32 -16.33 19.05
N LYS A 295 -45.90 -17.26 18.29
CA LYS A 295 -45.45 -17.57 16.93
C LYS A 295 -45.56 -16.37 15.98
N ALA A 296 -46.60 -15.55 16.08
CA ALA A 296 -46.78 -14.41 15.17
C ALA A 296 -45.71 -13.34 15.39
N ARG A 297 -45.35 -13.09 16.66
CA ARG A 297 -44.26 -12.18 17.02
C ARG A 297 -42.89 -12.75 16.66
N TYR A 298 -42.70 -14.05 16.85
CA TYR A 298 -41.49 -14.73 16.39
C TYR A 298 -41.25 -14.54 14.91
N GLU A 299 -42.25 -14.74 14.05
CA GLU A 299 -42.08 -14.53 12.61
C GLU A 299 -41.87 -13.05 12.24
N ALA A 300 -42.39 -12.10 13.02
CA ALA A 300 -42.17 -10.67 12.81
C ALA A 300 -40.73 -10.23 13.14
N ASP A 301 -40.19 -10.68 14.27
CA ASP A 301 -38.90 -10.19 14.81
C ASP A 301 -37.75 -11.21 14.64
N LYS A 302 -37.98 -12.33 13.95
CA LYS A 302 -37.02 -13.42 13.74
C LYS A 302 -35.66 -12.95 13.24
N THR A 303 -35.66 -11.97 12.33
CA THR A 303 -34.45 -11.43 11.72
C THR A 303 -33.61 -10.70 12.76
N GLN A 304 -34.19 -9.77 13.52
CA GLN A 304 -33.49 -9.04 14.57
C GLN A 304 -32.98 -9.98 15.67
N PHE A 305 -33.78 -10.97 16.06
CA PHE A 305 -33.37 -11.98 17.02
C PHE A 305 -32.18 -12.81 16.50
N ARG A 306 -32.20 -13.22 15.22
CA ARG A 306 -31.10 -13.95 14.59
C ARG A 306 -29.83 -13.10 14.52
N GLU A 307 -29.94 -11.82 14.13
CA GLU A 307 -28.81 -10.89 14.10
C GLU A 307 -28.15 -10.76 15.49
N LEU A 308 -28.94 -10.66 16.56
CA LEU A 308 -28.43 -10.61 17.93
C LEU A 308 -27.70 -11.90 18.34
N GLN A 309 -28.22 -13.08 17.96
CA GLN A 309 -27.53 -14.36 18.23
C GLN A 309 -26.19 -14.43 17.49
N LEU A 310 -26.14 -13.98 16.23
CA LEU A 310 -24.90 -13.92 15.45
C LEU A 310 -23.90 -12.93 16.06
N PHE A 311 -24.35 -11.75 16.50
CA PHE A 311 -23.50 -10.77 17.19
C PHE A 311 -22.93 -11.33 18.50
N ARG A 312 -23.76 -12.00 19.32
CA ARG A 312 -23.29 -12.63 20.56
C ARG A 312 -22.20 -13.66 20.28
N ARG A 313 -22.36 -14.46 19.23
CA ARG A 313 -21.35 -15.41 18.79
C ARG A 313 -20.08 -14.71 18.32
N LEU A 314 -20.21 -13.67 17.49
CA LEU A 314 -19.08 -12.88 16.97
C LEU A 314 -18.20 -12.35 18.10
N VAL A 315 -18.82 -11.75 19.13
CA VAL A 315 -18.11 -11.21 20.30
C VAL A 315 -17.54 -12.33 21.18
N SER A 316 -18.33 -13.36 21.51
CA SER A 316 -17.89 -14.41 22.45
C SER A 316 -16.76 -15.27 21.90
N ASP A 317 -16.80 -15.56 20.59
CA ASP A 317 -15.79 -16.37 19.92
C ASP A 317 -14.61 -15.51 19.40
N ASN A 318 -14.64 -14.19 19.62
CA ASN A 318 -13.75 -13.19 18.99
C ASN A 318 -13.58 -13.44 17.47
N ALA A 319 -14.67 -13.75 16.76
CA ALA A 319 -14.65 -14.17 15.36
C ALA A 319 -14.62 -12.99 14.37
N PHE A 320 -14.13 -11.83 14.81
CA PHE A 320 -13.95 -10.67 13.94
C PHE A 320 -12.86 -10.95 12.93
N THR A 321 -13.07 -10.52 11.69
CA THR A 321 -12.05 -10.51 10.65
C THR A 321 -11.84 -9.08 10.18
N TYR A 322 -10.72 -8.80 9.51
CA TYR A 322 -10.37 -7.43 9.12
C TYR A 322 -9.95 -7.36 7.66
N HIS A 323 -10.35 -6.28 7.00
CA HIS A 323 -9.86 -5.89 5.70
C HIS A 323 -9.01 -4.64 5.83
N PHE A 324 -8.01 -4.50 4.96
CA PHE A 324 -7.10 -3.36 4.90
C PHE A 324 -7.38 -2.57 3.63
N GLN A 325 -7.56 -1.26 3.76
CA GLN A 325 -7.66 -0.35 2.62
C GLN A 325 -6.46 0.59 2.59
N PRO A 326 -5.69 0.66 1.49
CA PRO A 326 -4.52 1.53 1.44
C PRO A 326 -4.92 3.00 1.38
N ILE A 327 -4.17 3.80 2.14
CA ILE A 327 -4.11 5.25 2.06
C ILE A 327 -2.79 5.58 1.36
N VAL A 328 -2.84 6.30 0.25
CA VAL A 328 -1.67 6.54 -0.60
C VAL A 328 -1.28 8.01 -0.62
N SER A 329 0.01 8.27 -0.87
CA SER A 329 0.50 9.63 -1.12
C SER A 329 -0.19 10.25 -2.33
N ALA A 330 -0.71 11.46 -2.17
CA ALA A 330 -1.24 12.25 -3.27
C ALA A 330 -0.14 12.73 -4.27
N LYS A 331 1.14 12.54 -3.93
CA LYS A 331 2.30 12.94 -4.76
C LYS A 331 2.89 11.77 -5.54
N THR A 332 3.20 10.68 -4.85
CA THR A 332 3.93 9.53 -5.42
C THR A 332 3.05 8.33 -5.72
N GLY A 333 1.83 8.30 -5.17
CA GLY A 333 0.94 7.13 -5.21
C GLY A 333 1.43 5.93 -4.40
N GLU A 334 2.52 6.07 -3.64
CA GLU A 334 3.00 5.03 -2.73
C GLU A 334 2.05 4.86 -1.55
N ILE A 335 1.94 3.64 -1.05
CA ILE A 335 1.14 3.36 0.14
C ILE A 335 1.81 4.02 1.34
N PHE A 336 1.07 4.90 2.01
CA PHE A 336 1.50 5.57 3.24
C PHE A 336 1.01 4.80 4.47
N ALA A 337 -0.23 4.33 4.43
CA ALA A 337 -0.88 3.68 5.55
C ALA A 337 -1.98 2.71 5.07
N PHE A 338 -2.57 1.99 6.02
CA PHE A 338 -3.80 1.23 5.80
C PHE A 338 -4.85 1.60 6.83
N GLU A 339 -6.11 1.71 6.41
CA GLU A 339 -7.23 1.66 7.33
C GLU A 339 -7.66 0.21 7.55
N ILE A 340 -7.77 -0.19 8.82
CA ILE A 340 -8.26 -1.51 9.21
C ILE A 340 -9.77 -1.48 9.45
N LEU A 341 -10.48 -2.30 8.69
CA LEU A 341 -11.93 -2.28 8.61
C LEU A 341 -12.51 -3.61 9.11
N MET A 342 -13.23 -3.56 10.23
CA MET A 342 -13.89 -4.71 10.86
C MET A 342 -14.90 -5.40 9.93
N ARG A 343 -14.93 -6.73 9.94
CA ARG A 343 -15.85 -7.62 9.24
C ARG A 343 -16.29 -8.76 10.16
N ALA A 344 -17.41 -9.39 9.81
CA ALA A 344 -17.99 -10.49 10.57
C ALA A 344 -17.53 -11.90 10.10
N GLY A 345 -16.43 -11.99 9.35
CA GLY A 345 -15.97 -13.23 8.72
C GLY A 345 -17.05 -13.87 7.85
N ASP A 346 -17.33 -15.15 8.12
CA ASP A 346 -18.39 -15.92 7.43
C ASP A 346 -19.81 -15.61 7.92
N LEU A 347 -19.96 -14.80 8.97
CA LEU A 347 -21.27 -14.42 9.49
C LEU A 347 -21.89 -13.35 8.59
N PRO A 348 -23.20 -13.45 8.26
CA PRO A 348 -23.87 -12.49 7.39
C PRO A 348 -24.28 -11.22 8.17
N LEU A 349 -23.30 -10.53 8.77
CA LEU A 349 -23.46 -9.24 9.46
C LEU A 349 -22.54 -8.19 8.84
N THR A 350 -23.07 -6.99 8.59
CA THR A 350 -22.26 -5.83 8.20
C THR A 350 -21.68 -5.13 9.43
N ALA A 351 -20.62 -4.34 9.25
CA ALA A 351 -20.04 -3.51 10.32
C ALA A 351 -21.09 -2.58 10.96
N THR A 352 -21.92 -1.93 10.14
CA THR A 352 -23.03 -1.07 10.62
C THR A 352 -24.05 -1.86 11.44
N GLN A 353 -24.39 -3.09 11.04
CA GLN A 353 -25.26 -3.95 11.85
C GLN A 353 -24.61 -4.32 13.18
N ILE A 354 -23.32 -4.65 13.20
CA ILE A 354 -22.57 -4.95 14.43
C ILE A 354 -22.64 -3.78 15.40
N LEU A 355 -22.27 -2.57 14.95
CA LEU A 355 -22.26 -1.37 15.79
C LEU A 355 -23.66 -1.03 16.31
N ARG A 356 -24.69 -1.07 15.45
CA ARG A 356 -26.09 -0.85 15.85
C ARG A 356 -26.54 -1.84 16.93
N ILE A 357 -26.26 -3.14 16.73
CA ILE A 357 -26.65 -4.18 17.70
C ILE A 357 -25.87 -4.00 19.00
N ALA A 358 -24.58 -3.67 18.92
CA ALA A 358 -23.75 -3.41 20.08
C ALA A 358 -24.28 -2.24 20.91
N GLU A 359 -24.62 -1.12 20.28
CA GLU A 359 -25.21 0.05 20.93
C GLU A 359 -26.52 -0.29 21.64
N GLN A 360 -27.47 -0.90 20.92
CA GLN A 360 -28.78 -1.31 21.46
C GLN A 360 -28.67 -2.25 22.68
N ASN A 361 -27.57 -3.00 22.77
CA ASN A 361 -27.34 -3.99 23.83
C ASN A 361 -26.26 -3.55 24.84
N LYS A 362 -25.79 -2.29 24.78
CA LYS A 362 -24.72 -1.75 25.64
C LYS A 362 -23.43 -2.59 25.61
N ARG A 363 -23.00 -2.96 24.40
CA ARG A 363 -21.83 -3.80 24.11
C ARG A 363 -20.80 -3.13 23.21
N LEU A 364 -20.87 -1.81 23.00
CA LEU A 364 -19.88 -1.08 22.21
C LEU A 364 -18.47 -1.22 22.77
N TYR A 365 -18.29 -1.17 24.10
CA TYR A 365 -17.01 -1.46 24.75
C TYR A 365 -16.39 -2.80 24.35
N ALA A 366 -17.21 -3.86 24.23
CA ALA A 366 -16.70 -5.18 23.86
C ALA A 366 -16.22 -5.21 22.40
N VAL A 367 -16.83 -4.41 21.53
CA VAL A 367 -16.40 -4.25 20.13
C VAL A 367 -15.13 -3.42 20.05
N GLU A 368 -15.03 -2.34 20.82
CA GLU A 368 -13.84 -1.48 20.91
C GLU A 368 -12.63 -2.30 21.40
N HIS A 369 -12.80 -3.01 22.52
CA HIS A 369 -11.79 -3.89 23.08
C HIS A 369 -11.33 -4.94 22.06
N ALA A 370 -12.26 -5.66 21.43
CA ALA A 370 -11.88 -6.64 20.41
C ALA A 370 -11.14 -5.99 19.24
N THR A 371 -11.60 -4.82 18.76
CA THR A 371 -11.03 -4.14 17.60
C THR A 371 -9.59 -3.69 17.83
N LEU A 372 -9.30 -3.03 18.95
CA LEU A 372 -7.95 -2.57 19.26
C LEU A 372 -6.98 -3.75 19.43
N PHE A 373 -7.33 -4.76 20.23
CA PHE A 373 -6.44 -5.91 20.45
C PHE A 373 -6.24 -6.74 19.17
N ASN A 374 -7.28 -6.96 18.37
CA ASN A 374 -7.17 -7.69 17.12
C ASN A 374 -6.37 -6.90 16.06
N ALA A 375 -6.50 -5.57 16.01
CA ALA A 375 -5.72 -4.72 15.11
C ALA A 375 -4.23 -4.76 15.47
N MET A 376 -3.88 -4.68 16.75
CA MET A 376 -2.48 -4.82 17.21
C MET A 376 -1.92 -6.21 16.92
N HIS A 377 -2.73 -7.26 17.11
CA HIS A 377 -2.34 -8.61 16.74
C HIS A 377 -2.07 -8.72 15.23
N ALA A 378 -2.98 -8.19 14.40
CA ALA A 378 -2.81 -8.18 12.95
C ALA A 378 -1.57 -7.38 12.52
N PHE A 379 -1.27 -6.26 13.18
CA PHE A 379 -0.05 -5.49 12.94
C PHE A 379 1.20 -6.35 13.21
N THR A 380 1.21 -7.07 14.34
CA THR A 380 2.32 -7.94 14.74
C THR A 380 2.55 -9.06 13.73
N GLU A 381 1.48 -9.69 13.21
CA GLU A 381 1.59 -10.74 12.19
C GLU A 381 2.14 -10.23 10.85
N HIS A 382 2.08 -8.92 10.59
CA HIS A 382 2.43 -8.31 9.31
C HIS A 382 3.52 -7.24 9.42
N GLN A 383 4.37 -7.31 10.44
CA GLN A 383 5.33 -6.26 10.77
C GLN A 383 6.28 -5.91 9.60
N GLU A 384 6.74 -6.89 8.83
CA GLU A 384 7.59 -6.64 7.64
C GLU A 384 6.86 -5.84 6.54
N ALA A 385 5.55 -6.05 6.38
CA ALA A 385 4.76 -5.34 5.38
C ALA A 385 4.31 -3.95 5.85
N LEU A 386 4.37 -3.69 7.16
CA LEU A 386 3.92 -2.46 7.82
C LEU A 386 5.07 -1.63 8.41
N SER A 387 6.33 -2.04 8.27
CA SER A 387 7.49 -1.47 8.97
C SER A 387 7.63 0.05 8.84
N ASP A 388 7.21 0.60 7.70
CA ASP A 388 7.26 2.03 7.39
C ASP A 388 5.86 2.60 7.09
N LYS A 389 4.80 1.95 7.57
CA LYS A 389 3.41 2.26 7.26
C LYS A 389 2.60 2.42 8.54
N LYS A 390 1.65 3.36 8.51
CA LYS A 390 0.71 3.55 9.61
C LYS A 390 -0.51 2.64 9.47
N LEU A 391 -1.14 2.31 10.59
CA LEU A 391 -2.41 1.59 10.64
C LEU A 391 -3.48 2.47 11.30
N PHE A 392 -4.49 2.85 10.52
CA PHE A 392 -5.62 3.64 10.96
C PHE A 392 -6.71 2.72 11.51
N ILE A 393 -7.21 2.99 12.71
CA ILE A 393 -8.19 2.18 13.43
C ILE A 393 -9.37 3.08 13.84
N ASN A 394 -10.57 2.71 13.42
CA ASN A 394 -11.80 3.34 13.87
C ASN A 394 -11.99 3.15 15.38
N GLY A 395 -11.98 4.25 16.14
CA GLY A 395 -12.23 4.26 17.58
C GLY A 395 -13.66 4.64 17.94
N ILE A 396 -14.10 4.25 19.14
CA ILE A 396 -15.41 4.63 19.70
C ILE A 396 -15.16 5.50 20.95
N PRO A 397 -15.14 6.84 20.81
CA PRO A 397 -14.71 7.75 21.88
C PRO A 397 -15.47 7.57 23.20
N ASP A 398 -16.78 7.36 23.17
CA ASP A 398 -17.60 7.18 24.37
C ASP A 398 -17.37 5.85 25.11
N HIS A 399 -16.53 4.98 24.56
CA HIS A 399 -16.29 3.62 25.05
C HIS A 399 -14.80 3.25 25.09
N LEU A 400 -13.92 4.21 25.39
CA LEU A 400 -12.48 3.97 25.55
C LEU A 400 -12.19 2.79 26.48
N LEU A 401 -11.05 2.13 26.24
CA LEU A 401 -10.54 1.08 27.12
C LEU A 401 -10.46 1.55 28.57
N THR A 402 -10.76 0.65 29.51
CA THR A 402 -10.47 0.88 30.93
C THR A 402 -8.97 1.07 31.13
N GLU A 403 -8.55 1.72 32.22
CA GLU A 403 -7.12 1.88 32.55
C GLU A 403 -6.39 0.52 32.58
N THR A 404 -7.02 -0.53 33.12
CA THR A 404 -6.44 -1.87 33.17
C THR A 404 -6.23 -2.47 31.78
N ASP A 405 -7.21 -2.35 30.88
CA ASP A 405 -7.09 -2.90 29.52
C ASP A 405 -6.15 -2.04 28.66
N PHE A 406 -6.09 -0.73 28.93
CA PHE A 406 -5.14 0.19 28.31
C PHE A 406 -3.69 -0.13 28.71
N ASP A 407 -3.42 -0.34 30.00
CA ASP A 407 -2.11 -0.75 30.51
C ASP A 407 -1.69 -2.10 29.93
N LEU A 408 -2.64 -3.03 29.78
CA LEU A 408 -2.40 -4.32 29.14
C LEU A 408 -2.04 -4.15 27.66
N LEU A 409 -2.77 -3.31 26.92
CA LEU A 409 -2.48 -3.01 25.51
C LEU A 409 -1.08 -2.42 25.36
N HIS A 410 -0.74 -1.43 26.20
CA HIS A 410 0.57 -0.78 26.21
C HIS A 410 1.71 -1.75 26.56
N THR A 411 1.54 -2.55 27.62
CA THR A 411 2.56 -3.52 28.04
C THR A 411 2.78 -4.61 26.99
N THR A 412 1.73 -4.97 26.23
CA THR A 412 1.80 -6.03 25.21
C THR A 412 2.35 -5.54 23.87
N TYR A 413 2.01 -4.32 23.46
CA TYR A 413 2.25 -3.82 22.10
C TYR A 413 2.92 -2.43 22.02
N GLY A 414 3.46 -1.91 23.12
CA GLY A 414 3.94 -0.52 23.24
C GLY A 414 4.79 -0.01 22.08
N GLU A 415 5.74 -0.82 21.59
CA GLU A 415 6.65 -0.45 20.49
C GLU A 415 5.94 -0.27 19.14
N LEU A 416 4.76 -0.86 18.95
CA LEU A 416 4.01 -0.78 17.69
C LEU A 416 3.04 0.41 17.68
N LEU A 417 2.74 1.00 18.83
CA LEU A 417 1.69 2.01 18.97
C LEU A 417 2.04 3.33 18.28
N GLU A 418 3.32 3.64 18.07
CA GLU A 418 3.77 4.82 17.29
C GLU A 418 3.31 4.82 15.82
N ASN A 419 2.99 3.62 15.30
CA ASN A 419 2.49 3.45 13.93
C ASN A 419 0.96 3.38 13.86
N ILE A 420 0.28 3.55 14.99
CA ILE A 420 -1.18 3.52 15.06
C ILE A 420 -1.75 4.93 14.98
N VAL A 421 -2.83 5.07 14.21
CA VAL A 421 -3.65 6.27 14.14
C VAL A 421 -5.08 5.91 14.54
N ILE A 422 -5.60 6.51 15.61
CA ILE A 422 -6.99 6.30 16.01
C ILE A 422 -7.90 7.30 15.29
N GLU A 423 -8.91 6.82 14.58
CA GLU A 423 -9.89 7.65 13.89
C GLU A 423 -11.08 7.94 14.80
N VAL A 424 -11.50 9.20 14.84
CA VAL A 424 -12.63 9.69 15.64
C VAL A 424 -13.57 10.52 14.76
N THR A 425 -14.86 10.17 14.75
CA THR A 425 -15.88 10.84 13.92
C THR A 425 -16.17 12.28 14.38
N GLU A 426 -16.35 13.22 13.45
CA GLU A 426 -16.65 14.65 13.75
C GLU A 426 -17.88 14.86 14.65
N GLN A 427 -18.91 14.00 14.54
CA GLN A 427 -20.21 14.16 15.22
C GLN A 427 -20.28 13.63 16.66
N SER A 428 -19.19 13.09 17.18
CA SER A 428 -19.18 12.71 18.60
C SER A 428 -19.23 14.01 19.42
N ASP A 429 -20.27 14.18 20.26
CA ASP A 429 -20.35 15.27 21.26
C ASP A 429 -19.28 14.98 22.32
N VAL A 430 -18.01 15.08 21.93
CA VAL A 430 -16.89 14.69 22.78
C VAL A 430 -16.76 15.74 23.88
N ASP A 431 -17.07 15.33 25.10
CA ASP A 431 -16.80 16.13 26.30
C ASP A 431 -15.32 16.52 26.32
N SER A 432 -14.99 17.73 26.77
CA SER A 432 -13.60 18.21 26.81
C SER A 432 -12.70 17.26 27.60
N ASP A 433 -13.24 16.64 28.63
CA ASP A 433 -12.52 15.69 29.50
C ASP A 433 -12.16 14.39 28.75
N LEU A 434 -13.00 13.95 27.80
CA LEU A 434 -12.76 12.76 26.98
C LEU A 434 -11.71 13.03 25.90
N VAL A 435 -11.73 14.22 25.29
CA VAL A 435 -10.69 14.69 24.36
C VAL A 435 -9.33 14.75 25.08
N ASP A 436 -9.29 15.33 26.28
CA ASP A 436 -8.06 15.44 27.06
C ASP A 436 -7.52 14.07 27.48
N THR A 437 -8.41 13.13 27.82
CA THR A 437 -8.04 11.74 28.12
C THR A 437 -7.47 11.04 26.89
N LEU A 438 -8.12 11.17 25.72
CA LEU A 438 -7.61 10.63 24.46
C LEU A 438 -6.23 11.20 24.11
N LYS A 439 -6.04 12.51 24.21
CA LYS A 439 -4.75 13.17 23.97
C LYS A 439 -3.67 12.69 24.93
N ALA A 440 -3.98 12.59 26.23
CA ALA A 440 -3.04 12.11 27.23
C ALA A 440 -2.62 10.66 26.95
N ARG A 441 -3.57 9.80 26.58
CA ARG A 441 -3.32 8.42 26.19
C ARG A 441 -2.48 8.33 24.92
N CYS A 442 -2.84 9.06 23.86
CA CYS A 442 -2.06 9.11 22.63
C CYS A 442 -0.63 9.58 22.86
N THR A 443 -0.45 10.62 23.67
CA THR A 443 0.88 11.11 24.08
C THR A 443 1.69 10.05 24.83
N THR A 444 1.03 9.27 25.69
CA THR A 444 1.67 8.21 26.48
C THR A 444 2.09 7.03 25.61
N LEU A 445 1.26 6.65 24.62
CA LEU A 445 1.53 5.53 23.71
C LEU A 445 2.41 5.90 22.51
N GLY A 446 2.61 7.19 22.26
CA GLY A 446 3.20 7.68 21.02
C GLY A 446 2.30 7.54 19.78
N CYS A 447 1.03 7.15 19.95
CA CYS A 447 0.10 6.99 18.83
C CYS A 447 -0.49 8.34 18.40
N GLN A 448 -0.96 8.40 17.15
CA GLN A 448 -1.54 9.58 16.54
C GLN A 448 -3.07 9.45 16.47
N PHE A 449 -3.76 10.52 16.10
CA PHE A 449 -5.20 10.44 15.85
C PHE A 449 -5.65 11.27 14.65
N ALA A 450 -6.77 10.86 14.08
CA ALA A 450 -7.39 11.46 12.92
C ALA A 450 -8.84 11.84 13.21
N ILE A 451 -9.33 12.92 12.61
CA ILE A 451 -10.76 13.19 12.55
C ILE A 451 -11.33 12.59 11.26
N ASP A 452 -12.38 11.78 11.42
CA ASP A 452 -13.09 11.11 10.34
C ASP A 452 -14.42 11.80 9.98
N ASP A 453 -14.89 11.58 8.75
CA ASP A 453 -16.12 12.17 8.19
C ASP A 453 -16.19 13.71 8.27
N TYR A 454 -15.05 14.41 8.17
CA TYR A 454 -15.02 15.87 8.33
C TYR A 454 -15.74 16.58 7.18
N GLY A 455 -16.78 17.35 7.52
CA GLY A 455 -17.58 18.13 6.58
C GLY A 455 -18.89 17.50 6.11
N ALA A 456 -19.33 16.38 6.70
CA ALA A 456 -20.59 15.71 6.37
C ALA A 456 -21.87 16.51 6.75
N GLY A 457 -21.76 17.58 7.57
CA GLY A 457 -22.89 18.38 8.05
C GLY A 457 -22.67 19.91 8.06
N TYR A 458 -21.93 20.41 9.06
CA TYR A 458 -21.48 21.80 9.17
C TYR A 458 -20.05 21.77 9.73
N SER A 459 -19.04 22.00 8.90
CA SER A 459 -17.63 21.95 9.31
C SER A 459 -17.37 22.84 10.52
N ASN A 460 -17.10 22.25 11.68
CA ASN A 460 -16.79 23.01 12.89
C ASN A 460 -15.28 23.20 13.00
N THR A 461 -14.74 24.22 12.33
CA THR A 461 -13.31 24.58 12.40
C THR A 461 -12.84 24.78 13.84
N SER A 462 -13.75 25.19 14.74
CA SER A 462 -13.48 25.32 16.18
C SER A 462 -13.22 23.96 16.85
N GLY A 463 -13.90 22.90 16.41
CA GLY A 463 -13.68 21.52 16.88
C GLY A 463 -12.33 20.97 16.40
N LEU A 464 -11.99 21.19 15.13
CA LEU A 464 -10.68 20.81 14.57
C LEU A 464 -9.53 21.51 15.31
N LEU A 465 -9.70 22.80 15.66
CA LEU A 465 -8.72 23.58 16.43
C LEU A 465 -8.64 23.15 17.91
N LEU A 466 -9.76 22.74 18.52
CA LEU A 466 -9.74 22.24 19.90
C LEU A 466 -9.04 20.88 19.98
N MET A 467 -9.27 20.02 18.98
CA MET A 467 -8.71 18.68 18.93
C MET A 467 -7.23 18.69 18.52
N MET A 468 -6.83 19.47 17.51
CA MET A 468 -5.47 19.44 16.92
C MET A 468 -5.03 18.02 16.55
N PRO A 469 -5.75 17.32 15.64
CA PRO A 469 -5.37 15.99 15.19
C PRO A 469 -4.13 16.01 14.30
N ASP A 470 -3.48 14.86 14.13
CA ASP A 470 -2.41 14.68 13.16
C ASP A 470 -2.96 14.62 11.72
N TYR A 471 -4.17 14.07 11.56
CA TYR A 471 -4.82 13.87 10.27
C TYR A 471 -6.28 14.31 10.28
N VAL A 472 -6.79 14.73 9.11
CA VAL A 472 -8.21 14.96 8.88
C VAL A 472 -8.65 14.27 7.58
N LYS A 473 -9.69 13.45 7.64
CA LYS A 473 -10.31 12.79 6.50
C LYS A 473 -11.50 13.63 6.02
N ILE A 474 -11.42 14.13 4.80
CA ILE A 474 -12.49 14.92 4.17
C ILE A 474 -13.56 13.96 3.67
N ASP A 475 -14.78 14.13 4.17
CA ASP A 475 -15.92 13.26 3.87
C ASP A 475 -16.26 13.19 2.38
N ARG A 476 -16.82 12.04 2.00
CA ARG A 476 -17.33 11.75 0.66
C ARG A 476 -18.28 12.82 0.14
N ALA A 477 -19.13 13.45 0.97
CA ALA A 477 -20.09 14.45 0.51
C ALA A 477 -19.39 15.66 -0.13
N LEU A 478 -18.17 15.99 0.32
CA LEU A 478 -17.35 17.08 -0.23
C LEU A 478 -16.49 16.64 -1.41
N ILE A 479 -16.03 15.39 -1.43
CA ILE A 479 -15.19 14.85 -2.52
C ILE A 479 -16.01 14.42 -3.74
N SER A 480 -17.19 13.83 -3.54
CA SER A 480 -17.94 13.24 -4.64
C SER A 480 -18.43 14.30 -5.63
N GLY A 481 -18.04 14.15 -6.91
CA GLY A 481 -18.36 15.09 -7.98
C GLY A 481 -17.71 16.48 -7.86
N ILE A 482 -16.62 16.60 -7.08
CA ILE A 482 -15.93 17.87 -6.81
C ILE A 482 -15.40 18.56 -8.07
N GLU A 483 -15.04 17.81 -9.11
CA GLU A 483 -14.52 18.34 -10.38
C GLU A 483 -15.52 19.29 -11.09
N ASN A 484 -16.81 19.12 -10.82
CA ASN A 484 -17.90 19.87 -11.45
C ASN A 484 -18.52 20.95 -10.54
N ASP A 485 -18.07 21.07 -9.28
CA ASP A 485 -18.65 21.97 -8.29
C ASP A 485 -17.58 22.92 -7.72
N SER A 486 -17.56 24.15 -8.22
CA SER A 486 -16.61 25.18 -7.79
C SER A 486 -16.77 25.59 -6.33
N LYS A 487 -17.96 25.41 -5.72
CA LYS A 487 -18.17 25.69 -4.29
C LYS A 487 -17.52 24.60 -3.45
N LYS A 488 -17.67 23.33 -3.83
CA LYS A 488 -16.96 22.22 -3.17
C LYS A 488 -15.45 22.38 -3.28
N GLN A 489 -14.93 22.69 -4.48
CA GLN A 489 -13.50 22.96 -4.69
C GLN A 489 -12.99 24.07 -3.78
N ARG A 490 -13.73 25.17 -3.67
CA ARG A 490 -13.35 26.29 -2.80
C ARG A 490 -13.34 25.86 -1.33
N LEU A 491 -14.39 25.20 -0.86
CA LEU A 491 -14.50 24.75 0.53
C LEU A 491 -13.38 23.77 0.89
N VAL A 492 -13.12 22.76 0.05
CA VAL A 492 -12.03 21.80 0.25
C VAL A 492 -10.67 22.49 0.22
N SER A 493 -10.44 23.44 -0.68
CA SER A 493 -9.20 24.23 -0.71
C SER A 493 -9.00 25.05 0.58
N ASP A 494 -10.06 25.64 1.12
CA ASP A 494 -10.01 26.42 2.36
C ASP A 494 -9.73 25.49 3.57
N ILE A 495 -10.32 24.29 3.59
CA ILE A 495 -10.04 23.24 4.61
C ILE A 495 -8.58 22.80 4.54
N ILE A 496 -8.06 22.51 3.34
CA ILE A 496 -6.67 22.09 3.14
C ILE A 496 -5.71 23.18 3.63
N SER A 497 -5.96 24.44 3.26
CA SER A 497 -5.13 25.57 3.68
C SER A 497 -5.11 25.72 5.20
N PHE A 498 -6.28 25.65 5.84
CA PHE A 498 -6.40 25.69 7.30
C PHE A 498 -5.65 24.53 7.97
N ALA A 499 -5.79 23.31 7.47
CA ALA A 499 -5.11 22.14 8.01
C ALA A 499 -3.58 22.30 7.93
N HIS A 500 -3.06 22.70 6.76
CA HIS A 500 -1.63 22.92 6.55
C HIS A 500 -1.06 24.04 7.43
N GLU A 501 -1.77 25.14 7.62
CA GLU A 501 -1.37 26.23 8.52
C GLU A 501 -1.25 25.78 9.99
N ASN A 502 -1.97 24.72 10.38
CA ASN A 502 -1.95 24.15 11.72
C ASN A 502 -1.15 22.83 11.83
N GLY A 503 -0.42 22.44 10.77
CA GLY A 503 0.40 21.22 10.75
C GLY A 503 -0.40 19.91 10.67
N ILE A 504 -1.65 19.96 10.22
CA ILE A 504 -2.55 18.81 10.08
C ILE A 504 -2.46 18.29 8.64
N SER A 505 -2.30 16.97 8.48
CA SER A 505 -2.27 16.33 7.16
C SER A 505 -3.68 15.99 6.67
N VAL A 506 -3.95 16.19 5.39
CA VAL A 506 -5.29 16.01 4.81
C VAL A 506 -5.39 14.74 4.00
N ILE A 507 -6.42 13.94 4.27
CA ILE A 507 -6.78 12.74 3.53
C ILE A 507 -8.08 13.01 2.75
N ALA A 508 -8.02 12.91 1.43
CA ALA A 508 -9.24 12.92 0.61
C ALA A 508 -9.83 11.50 0.58
N GLU A 509 -10.99 11.31 1.20
CA GLU A 509 -11.65 10.02 1.31
C GLU A 509 -12.67 9.77 0.19
N CYS A 510 -12.96 8.49 -0.06
CA CYS A 510 -13.96 8.03 -1.01
C CYS A 510 -13.74 8.53 -2.44
N VAL A 511 -12.47 8.66 -2.86
CA VAL A 511 -12.12 8.97 -4.26
C VAL A 511 -12.47 7.78 -5.15
N GLU A 512 -13.46 7.93 -6.03
CA GLU A 512 -14.01 6.85 -6.85
C GLU A 512 -13.71 7.02 -8.35
N THR A 513 -13.37 8.23 -8.79
CA THR A 513 -13.12 8.55 -10.21
C THR A 513 -11.76 9.21 -10.47
N ARG A 514 -11.29 9.11 -11.71
CA ARG A 514 -10.06 9.76 -12.20
C ARG A 514 -10.12 11.28 -12.05
N GLN A 515 -11.30 11.86 -12.29
CA GLN A 515 -11.51 13.29 -12.24
C GLN A 515 -11.46 13.82 -10.80
N GLU A 516 -12.12 13.13 -9.86
CA GLU A 516 -12.01 13.43 -8.43
C GLU A 516 -10.55 13.36 -7.98
N LEU A 517 -9.83 12.29 -8.36
CA LEU A 517 -8.40 12.11 -8.06
C LEU A 517 -7.57 13.31 -8.52
N ARG A 518 -7.72 13.71 -9.79
CA ARG A 518 -7.00 14.87 -10.35
C ARG A 518 -7.33 16.15 -9.59
N THR A 519 -8.61 16.38 -9.29
CA THR A 519 -9.04 17.61 -8.61
C THR A 519 -8.50 17.68 -7.17
N VAL A 520 -8.58 16.62 -6.38
CA VAL A 520 -8.06 16.66 -4.99
C VAL A 520 -6.55 16.84 -4.92
N ILE A 521 -5.80 16.27 -5.89
CA ILE A 521 -4.35 16.52 -6.05
C ILE A 521 -4.09 18.00 -6.35
N GLN A 522 -4.84 18.59 -7.29
CA GLN A 522 -4.68 20.00 -7.66
C GLN A 522 -4.98 20.96 -6.51
N LEU A 523 -5.97 20.63 -5.68
CA LEU A 523 -6.34 21.38 -4.49
C LEU A 523 -5.32 21.23 -3.35
N GLY A 524 -4.43 20.24 -3.42
CA GLY A 524 -3.32 20.07 -2.48
C GLY A 524 -3.57 19.08 -1.34
N ALA A 525 -4.45 18.07 -1.53
CA ALA A 525 -4.56 16.99 -0.56
C ALA A 525 -3.20 16.26 -0.40
N ASP A 526 -2.90 15.77 0.81
CA ASP A 526 -1.62 15.10 1.10
C ASP A 526 -1.71 13.59 0.83
N LEU A 527 -2.86 13.01 1.18
CA LEU A 527 -3.13 11.58 1.13
C LEU A 527 -4.48 11.32 0.46
N ILE A 528 -4.63 10.13 -0.13
CA ILE A 528 -5.82 9.74 -0.90
C ILE A 528 -6.25 8.34 -0.51
N GLN A 529 -7.56 8.19 -0.28
CA GLN A 529 -8.18 6.91 -0.02
C GLN A 529 -9.49 6.78 -0.81
N GLY A 530 -9.71 5.63 -1.44
CA GLY A 530 -10.96 5.39 -2.17
C GLY A 530 -10.89 4.17 -3.08
N PHE A 531 -11.99 3.86 -3.76
CA PHE A 531 -12.05 2.71 -4.65
C PHE A 531 -11.21 2.89 -5.92
N TYR A 532 -10.90 4.12 -6.29
CA TYR A 532 -10.02 4.40 -7.44
C TYR A 532 -8.57 3.98 -7.18
N THR A 533 -8.08 4.13 -5.94
CA THR A 533 -6.74 3.66 -5.54
C THR A 533 -6.74 2.16 -5.23
N SER A 534 -7.59 1.71 -4.29
CA SER A 534 -7.93 0.31 -4.10
C SER A 534 -9.11 0.13 -3.12
N ARG A 535 -9.91 -0.92 -3.36
CA ARG A 535 -10.92 -1.40 -2.41
C ARG A 535 -10.28 -2.09 -1.18
N PRO A 536 -10.99 -2.16 -0.04
CA PRO A 536 -10.59 -2.95 1.13
C PRO A 536 -10.43 -4.44 0.80
N LYS A 537 -9.36 -5.08 1.29
CA LYS A 537 -9.07 -6.51 1.04
C LYS A 537 -8.62 -7.23 2.31
N PRO A 538 -8.81 -8.55 2.43
CA PRO A 538 -8.33 -9.33 3.58
C PRO A 538 -6.80 -9.52 3.60
N VAL A 539 -6.06 -8.81 2.75
CA VAL A 539 -4.60 -8.90 2.60
C VAL A 539 -4.01 -7.50 2.39
N LEU A 540 -2.81 -7.27 2.91
CA LEU A 540 -2.05 -6.04 2.67
C LEU A 540 -1.49 -6.02 1.25
N LEU A 541 -1.62 -4.88 0.58
CA LEU A 541 -1.07 -4.67 -0.74
C LEU A 541 0.36 -4.14 -0.63
N ARG A 542 1.27 -4.62 -1.48
CA ARG A 542 2.62 -4.03 -1.56
C ARG A 542 2.62 -2.68 -2.29
N GLN A 543 1.77 -2.54 -3.29
CA GLN A 543 1.62 -1.33 -4.09
C GLN A 543 0.21 -1.28 -4.71
N ILE A 544 -0.25 -0.08 -5.10
CA ILE A 544 -1.46 0.09 -5.91
C ILE A 544 -1.19 -0.23 -7.39
N SER A 545 -2.21 -0.12 -8.24
CA SER A 545 -2.04 -0.27 -9.69
C SER A 545 -1.03 0.74 -10.23
N LYS A 546 -0.03 0.27 -10.98
CA LYS A 546 0.95 1.15 -11.66
C LYS A 546 0.27 2.21 -12.53
N THR A 547 -0.84 1.87 -13.17
CA THR A 547 -1.61 2.84 -13.98
C THR A 547 -2.11 4.00 -13.12
N VAL A 548 -2.66 3.73 -11.93
CA VAL A 548 -3.17 4.77 -11.03
C VAL A 548 -2.01 5.56 -10.42
N GLN A 549 -0.91 4.89 -10.06
CA GLN A 549 0.31 5.55 -9.59
C GLN A 549 0.85 6.55 -10.62
N ASN A 550 0.95 6.14 -11.88
CA ASN A 550 1.39 7.01 -12.98
C ASN A 550 0.43 8.19 -13.21
N GLU A 551 -0.88 7.99 -13.04
CA GLU A 551 -1.84 9.09 -13.10
C GLU A 551 -1.62 10.11 -11.97
N ILE A 552 -1.38 9.66 -10.74
CA ILE A 552 -1.06 10.55 -9.61
C ILE A 552 0.19 11.37 -9.91
N ILE A 553 1.27 10.73 -10.37
CA ILE A 553 2.51 11.41 -10.75
C ILE A 553 2.25 12.41 -11.88
N SER A 554 1.58 11.97 -12.95
CA SER A 554 1.25 12.82 -14.09
C SER A 554 0.43 14.05 -13.70
N PHE A 555 -0.57 13.90 -12.82
CA PHE A 555 -1.37 15.03 -12.35
C PHE A 555 -0.57 16.03 -11.51
N ASN A 556 0.40 15.57 -10.73
CA ASN A 556 1.31 16.48 -10.03
C ASN A 556 2.22 17.23 -11.03
N LEU A 557 2.71 16.55 -12.07
CA LEU A 557 3.55 17.14 -13.13
C LEU A 557 2.80 18.11 -14.05
N GLU A 558 1.49 17.92 -14.26
CA GLU A 558 0.64 18.81 -15.05
C GLU A 558 0.47 20.21 -14.44
N THR A 559 0.77 20.37 -13.15
CA THR A 559 0.45 21.58 -12.40
C THR A 559 1.67 22.42 -12.05
N ARG A 560 1.61 23.68 -12.48
CA ARG A 560 2.25 24.90 -11.93
C ARG A 560 3.55 25.34 -12.63
N THR A 561 3.47 26.53 -13.22
CA THR A 561 4.58 27.36 -13.67
C THR A 561 5.36 27.84 -12.46
N PHE A 562 6.42 27.13 -12.08
CA PHE A 562 7.33 27.57 -11.04
C PHE A 562 8.30 28.64 -11.57
N ALA A 563 8.77 29.50 -10.67
CA ALA A 563 10.02 30.20 -10.87
C ALA A 563 11.14 29.15 -10.98
N SER A 564 12.16 29.39 -11.82
CA SER A 564 13.28 28.45 -12.00
C SER A 564 13.90 28.09 -10.65
N ARG A 565 13.96 26.78 -10.37
CA ARG A 565 14.57 26.19 -9.17
C ARG A 565 15.57 25.14 -9.62
N SER A 566 16.84 25.37 -9.34
CA SER A 566 17.92 24.46 -9.76
C SER A 566 18.35 23.52 -8.65
N TYR A 567 18.47 22.24 -8.98
CA TYR A 567 19.08 21.21 -8.14
C TYR A 567 20.56 21.12 -8.51
N THR A 568 21.46 21.15 -7.52
CA THR A 568 22.90 20.95 -7.76
C THR A 568 23.25 19.52 -7.40
N ALA A 569 23.63 18.72 -8.40
CA ALA A 569 23.99 17.33 -8.19
C ALA A 569 25.36 17.20 -7.51
N LYS A 570 25.53 16.16 -6.70
CA LYS A 570 26.80 15.82 -6.04
C LYS A 570 27.50 14.67 -6.78
N SER A 571 28.83 14.56 -6.61
CA SER A 571 29.67 13.52 -7.23
C SER A 571 29.14 12.11 -6.97
N ASP A 572 29.16 11.26 -8.02
CA ASP A 572 28.79 9.83 -7.99
C ASP A 572 27.36 9.53 -7.51
N GLU A 573 26.45 10.50 -7.59
CA GLU A 573 25.04 10.33 -7.26
C GLU A 573 24.24 9.77 -8.45
N SER A 574 23.25 8.92 -8.15
CA SER A 574 22.16 8.60 -9.08
C SER A 574 20.99 9.54 -8.80
N VAL A 575 20.66 10.39 -9.77
CA VAL A 575 19.62 11.41 -9.63
C VAL A 575 18.33 10.94 -10.30
N GLU A 576 17.29 10.74 -9.49
CA GLU A 576 15.96 10.35 -9.96
C GLU A 576 15.17 11.57 -10.45
N LEU A 577 14.86 11.59 -11.75
CA LEU A 577 14.26 12.72 -12.42
C LEU A 577 12.84 13.04 -11.90
N ILE A 578 12.02 11.99 -11.69
CA ILE A 578 10.65 12.13 -11.20
C ILE A 578 10.62 12.72 -9.80
N ARG A 579 11.53 12.28 -8.92
CA ARG A 579 11.66 12.82 -7.55
C ARG A 579 11.89 14.33 -7.59
N LEU A 580 12.87 14.77 -8.39
CA LEU A 580 13.19 16.20 -8.51
C LEU A 580 12.03 17.01 -9.13
N ALA A 581 11.34 16.45 -10.12
CA ALA A 581 10.19 17.09 -10.73
C ALA A 581 9.02 17.25 -9.73
N LEU A 582 8.76 16.23 -8.89
CA LEU A 582 7.78 16.29 -7.79
C LEU A 582 8.19 17.28 -6.69
N GLU A 583 9.49 17.51 -6.49
CA GLU A 583 10.03 18.55 -5.61
C GLU A 583 10.08 19.94 -6.27
N HIS A 584 9.55 20.08 -7.49
CA HIS A 584 9.44 21.33 -8.25
C HIS A 584 10.78 21.93 -8.68
N TYR A 585 11.79 21.10 -8.92
CA TYR A 585 13.00 21.53 -9.61
C TYR A 585 12.76 21.61 -11.13
N THR A 586 13.34 22.62 -11.76
CA THR A 586 13.23 22.88 -13.20
C THR A 586 14.57 22.70 -13.93
N ASP A 587 15.67 22.71 -13.18
CA ASP A 587 17.02 22.63 -13.73
C ASP A 587 17.87 21.68 -12.88
N ILE A 588 18.74 20.91 -13.52
CA ILE A 588 19.84 20.18 -12.85
C ILE A 588 21.14 20.85 -13.26
N LEU A 589 21.84 21.45 -12.30
CA LEU A 589 23.16 22.02 -12.49
C LEU A 589 24.22 20.96 -12.21
N ILE A 590 25.01 20.65 -13.22
CA ILE A 590 26.06 19.63 -13.22
C ILE A 590 27.40 20.34 -13.06
N ARG A 591 28.06 20.09 -11.92
CA ARG A 591 29.36 20.66 -11.54
C ARG A 591 30.44 19.60 -11.29
N GLU A 592 30.07 18.33 -11.47
CA GLU A 592 30.83 17.16 -11.05
C GLU A 592 31.23 16.33 -12.27
N GLN A 593 32.27 15.52 -12.14
CA GLN A 593 32.87 14.80 -13.27
C GLN A 593 32.06 13.57 -13.73
N CYS A 594 31.23 12.98 -12.87
CA CYS A 594 30.44 11.79 -13.20
C CYS A 594 29.05 11.87 -12.55
N LEU A 595 28.00 11.69 -13.35
CA LEU A 595 26.61 11.73 -12.88
C LEU A 595 25.75 10.74 -13.66
N THR A 596 24.84 10.04 -12.96
CA THR A 596 23.80 9.22 -13.61
C THR A 596 22.44 9.84 -13.35
N ILE A 597 21.66 10.07 -14.41
CA ILE A 597 20.28 10.53 -14.33
C ILE A 597 19.37 9.38 -14.74
N VAL A 598 18.46 9.03 -13.84
CA VAL A 598 17.50 7.95 -14.03
C VAL A 598 16.11 8.55 -14.19
N GLY A 599 15.48 8.27 -15.32
CA GLY A 599 14.10 8.65 -15.63
C GLY A 599 13.15 7.45 -15.61
N GLU A 600 11.96 7.66 -16.17
CA GLU A 600 11.06 6.58 -16.55
C GLU A 600 10.58 6.80 -17.98
N ALA A 601 10.65 5.75 -18.79
CA ALA A 601 10.26 5.79 -20.20
C ALA A 601 8.81 6.28 -20.44
N ALA A 602 7.93 6.19 -19.44
CA ALA A 602 6.52 6.60 -19.53
C ALA A 602 6.26 8.09 -19.22
N HIS A 603 7.22 8.81 -18.65
CA HIS A 603 7.00 10.16 -18.11
C HIS A 603 8.01 11.17 -18.66
N THR A 604 7.52 12.25 -19.28
CA THR A 604 8.35 13.38 -19.72
C THR A 604 8.41 14.43 -18.62
N SER A 605 9.61 14.84 -18.22
CA SER A 605 9.82 15.88 -17.21
C SER A 605 10.18 17.22 -17.86
N ASN A 606 9.53 18.30 -17.40
CA ASN A 606 9.87 19.68 -17.82
C ASN A 606 11.12 20.16 -17.08
N MET A 607 12.29 19.65 -17.48
CA MET A 607 13.56 19.88 -16.80
C MET A 607 14.70 20.07 -17.78
N VAL A 608 15.68 20.90 -17.39
CA VAL A 608 16.84 21.23 -18.22
C VAL A 608 18.14 20.84 -17.50
N LEU A 609 19.06 20.20 -18.20
CA LEU A 609 20.38 19.85 -17.70
C LEU A 609 21.37 20.93 -18.11
N LYS A 610 22.06 21.54 -17.13
CA LYS A 610 23.02 22.62 -17.35
C LYS A 610 24.39 22.19 -16.83
N ILE A 611 25.38 22.17 -17.72
CA ILE A 611 26.75 21.81 -17.39
C ILE A 611 27.56 23.10 -17.23
N GLU A 612 28.35 23.17 -16.15
CA GLU A 612 29.15 24.36 -15.84
C GLU A 612 30.31 24.57 -16.84
N ASP A 613 30.71 25.82 -17.04
CA ASP A 613 31.81 26.19 -17.93
C ASP A 613 33.12 25.50 -17.52
N GLY A 614 33.90 25.06 -18.51
CA GLY A 614 35.20 24.44 -18.30
C GLY A 614 35.17 23.03 -17.69
N LEU A 615 33.99 22.42 -17.56
CA LEU A 615 33.85 21.09 -16.97
C LEU A 615 34.20 19.98 -17.99
N ASP A 616 34.93 18.98 -17.53
CA ASP A 616 35.10 17.69 -18.22
C ASP A 616 34.31 16.64 -17.43
N CYS A 617 33.21 16.15 -18.01
CA CYS A 617 32.31 15.25 -17.31
C CYS A 617 31.73 14.13 -18.17
N THR A 618 31.34 13.06 -17.50
CA THR A 618 30.56 11.95 -18.03
C THR A 618 29.16 12.00 -17.44
N LEU A 619 28.14 12.02 -18.31
CA LEU A 619 26.73 12.02 -17.94
C LEU A 619 26.07 10.76 -18.50
N THR A 620 25.52 9.93 -17.63
CA THR A 620 24.75 8.75 -18.03
C THR A 620 23.25 9.07 -17.97
N LEU A 621 22.54 8.84 -19.07
CA LEU A 621 21.08 8.94 -19.14
C LEU A 621 20.47 7.53 -19.24
N GLN A 622 19.62 7.18 -18.28
CA GLN A 622 18.90 5.91 -18.25
C GLN A 622 17.38 6.17 -18.30
N ASP A 623 16.75 5.84 -19.41
CA ASP A 623 15.30 6.02 -19.64
C ASP A 623 14.81 7.47 -19.38
N VAL A 624 15.62 8.45 -19.78
CA VAL A 624 15.39 9.88 -19.51
C VAL A 624 14.57 10.53 -20.62
N ASN A 625 13.42 11.10 -20.26
CA ASN A 625 12.59 11.91 -21.14
C ASN A 625 12.48 13.34 -20.62
N LEU A 626 13.04 14.30 -21.36
CA LEU A 626 13.10 15.72 -21.00
C LEU A 626 12.35 16.57 -22.01
N ARG A 627 11.74 17.64 -21.52
CA ARG A 627 11.21 18.71 -22.35
C ARG A 627 11.72 20.05 -21.86
N GLY A 628 12.49 20.72 -22.71
CA GLY A 628 12.87 22.11 -22.49
C GLY A 628 11.64 23.02 -22.58
N VAL A 629 11.53 24.02 -21.70
CA VAL A 629 10.43 25.01 -21.77
C VAL A 629 10.78 26.14 -22.72
N ASP A 630 11.91 26.80 -22.47
CA ASP A 630 12.45 27.92 -23.27
C ASP A 630 13.96 27.81 -23.51
N SER A 631 14.52 26.61 -23.29
CA SER A 631 15.95 26.34 -23.41
C SER A 631 16.19 24.92 -23.95
N PRO A 632 17.40 24.65 -24.47
CA PRO A 632 17.86 23.30 -24.82
C PRO A 632 17.69 22.33 -23.65
N CYS A 633 17.31 21.08 -23.91
CA CYS A 633 17.18 20.08 -22.85
C CYS A 633 18.52 19.81 -22.13
N ILE A 634 19.62 19.86 -22.88
CA ILE A 634 20.97 19.72 -22.36
C ILE A 634 21.79 20.91 -22.84
N GLN A 635 22.37 21.66 -21.92
CA GLN A 635 23.15 22.86 -22.20
C GLN A 635 24.56 22.70 -21.67
N LEU A 636 25.52 22.61 -22.58
CA LEU A 636 26.95 22.67 -22.23
C LEU A 636 27.36 24.11 -21.96
N GLY A 637 28.18 24.30 -20.93
CA GLY A 637 28.92 25.54 -20.73
C GLY A 637 30.02 25.73 -21.79
N GLU A 638 30.65 26.90 -21.78
CA GLU A 638 31.79 27.20 -22.63
C GLU A 638 33.02 26.36 -22.22
N MET A 639 33.87 25.99 -23.19
CA MET A 639 35.10 25.22 -22.95
C MET A 639 34.89 23.89 -22.21
N CYS A 640 33.72 23.27 -22.40
CA CYS A 640 33.30 22.02 -21.74
C CYS A 640 33.65 20.79 -22.60
N SER A 641 33.94 19.65 -21.98
CA SER A 641 33.95 18.34 -22.64
C SER A 641 32.94 17.41 -21.97
N LEU A 642 31.97 16.92 -22.73
CA LEU A 642 30.93 16.01 -22.25
C LEU A 642 31.05 14.65 -22.93
N THR A 643 31.13 13.59 -22.14
CA THR A 643 30.81 12.22 -22.59
C THR A 643 29.39 11.87 -22.15
N LEU A 644 28.46 11.76 -23.10
CA LEU A 644 27.07 11.41 -22.84
C LEU A 644 26.87 9.90 -23.09
N VAL A 645 26.65 9.14 -22.02
CA VAL A 645 26.39 7.70 -22.08
C VAL A 645 24.88 7.45 -22.11
N LEU A 646 24.40 6.73 -23.12
CA LEU A 646 22.98 6.43 -23.30
C LEU A 646 22.66 4.99 -22.87
N GLU A 647 21.66 4.84 -22.01
CA GLU A 647 21.07 3.57 -21.60
C GLU A 647 19.54 3.62 -21.75
N GLY A 648 18.92 2.51 -22.16
CA GLY A 648 17.46 2.44 -22.33
C GLY A 648 16.95 3.34 -23.47
N THR A 649 15.76 3.93 -23.30
CA THR A 649 15.16 4.83 -24.31
C THR A 649 15.10 6.27 -23.79
N ASN A 650 15.78 7.19 -24.47
CA ASN A 650 15.88 8.58 -24.06
C ASN A 650 15.24 9.52 -25.09
N THR A 651 14.42 10.48 -24.64
CA THR A 651 13.75 11.45 -25.51
C THR A 651 13.99 12.89 -25.06
N LEU A 652 14.38 13.76 -25.98
CA LEU A 652 14.52 15.20 -25.74
C LEU A 652 13.53 15.95 -26.64
N GLU A 653 12.65 16.74 -26.03
CA GLU A 653 11.63 17.53 -26.72
C GLU A 653 11.94 19.05 -26.67
N HIS A 654 11.36 19.81 -27.60
CA HIS A 654 11.49 21.27 -27.75
C HIS A 654 12.77 21.72 -28.46
N ILE A 655 13.91 21.69 -27.77
CA ILE A 655 15.24 22.01 -28.31
C ILE A 655 16.19 20.93 -27.77
N GLY A 656 17.06 20.42 -28.65
CA GLY A 656 17.95 19.31 -28.32
C GLY A 656 19.14 19.69 -27.44
N ILE A 657 20.36 19.37 -27.91
CA ILE A 657 21.59 19.50 -27.14
C ILE A 657 22.39 20.71 -27.62
N TYR A 658 22.64 21.67 -26.73
CA TYR A 658 23.42 22.87 -26.99
C TYR A 658 24.91 22.67 -26.70
N VAL A 659 25.73 22.84 -27.72
CA VAL A 659 27.18 22.63 -27.75
C VAL A 659 27.83 23.90 -28.30
N PRO A 660 28.25 24.83 -27.43
CA PRO A 660 28.85 26.09 -27.86
C PRO A 660 30.24 25.87 -28.49
N GLU A 661 30.69 26.86 -29.25
CA GLU A 661 32.05 26.91 -29.79
C GLU A 661 33.10 26.74 -28.69
N GLY A 662 34.15 25.97 -28.96
CA GLY A 662 35.20 25.64 -27.97
C GLY A 662 34.86 24.44 -27.06
N SER A 663 33.59 24.03 -27.00
CA SER A 663 33.16 22.84 -26.26
C SER A 663 33.14 21.58 -27.13
N SER A 664 32.97 20.41 -26.51
CA SER A 664 32.89 19.13 -27.20
C SER A 664 31.88 18.19 -26.55
N ILE A 665 31.18 17.39 -27.36
CA ILE A 665 30.34 16.30 -26.92
C ILE A 665 30.72 15.00 -27.63
N THR A 666 30.77 13.90 -26.88
CA THR A 666 30.90 12.53 -27.39
C THR A 666 29.73 11.70 -26.86
N ILE A 667 28.88 11.20 -27.74
CA ILE A 667 27.72 10.37 -27.39
C ILE A 667 28.08 8.90 -27.61
N VAL A 668 27.93 8.09 -26.56
CA VAL A 668 28.28 6.66 -26.52
C VAL A 668 27.18 5.85 -25.81
N GLY A 669 27.36 4.53 -25.70
CA GLY A 669 26.42 3.61 -25.04
C GLY A 669 25.57 2.82 -26.04
N ASP A 670 24.68 1.98 -25.53
CA ASP A 670 23.83 1.09 -26.34
C ASP A 670 22.35 1.54 -26.34
N GLY A 671 22.01 2.60 -25.60
CA GLY A 671 20.66 3.16 -25.53
C GLY A 671 20.27 4.00 -26.74
N ASP A 672 18.96 4.12 -26.95
CA ASP A 672 18.37 4.93 -28.02
C ASP A 672 18.22 6.39 -27.57
N LEU A 673 18.38 7.33 -28.53
CA LEU A 673 18.14 8.76 -28.34
C LEU A 673 17.22 9.30 -29.44
N THR A 674 16.09 9.88 -29.04
CA THR A 674 15.19 10.62 -29.94
C THR A 674 15.19 12.09 -29.56
N ILE A 675 15.46 12.99 -30.51
CA ILE A 675 15.33 14.44 -30.32
C ILE A 675 14.25 14.96 -31.26
N ASN A 676 13.22 15.58 -30.70
CA ASN A 676 12.12 16.19 -31.44
C ASN A 676 12.09 17.70 -31.19
N THR A 677 12.34 18.51 -32.21
CA THR A 677 12.30 19.98 -32.08
C THR A 677 11.01 20.56 -32.68
N ASP A 678 10.50 21.61 -32.05
CA ASP A 678 9.25 22.28 -32.44
C ASP A 678 9.38 23.82 -32.59
N ARG A 679 10.62 24.35 -32.62
CA ARG A 679 10.92 25.78 -32.75
C ARG A 679 11.21 26.20 -34.19
N SER A 680 10.82 27.43 -34.56
CA SER A 680 11.04 28.00 -35.89
C SER A 680 12.51 27.99 -36.32
N ASN A 681 13.43 28.26 -35.39
CA ASN A 681 14.86 28.06 -35.60
C ASN A 681 15.29 26.98 -34.62
N SER A 682 15.71 25.82 -35.13
CA SER A 682 15.99 24.68 -34.27
C SER A 682 17.25 23.94 -34.70
N PHE A 683 17.90 23.33 -33.71
CA PHE A 683 19.00 22.40 -33.91
C PHE A 683 18.76 21.14 -33.07
N GLY A 684 19.19 19.99 -33.59
CA GLY A 684 19.16 18.73 -32.84
C GLY A 684 20.33 18.66 -31.86
N ILE A 685 21.56 18.71 -32.37
CA ILE A 685 22.80 18.70 -31.57
C ILE A 685 23.75 19.76 -32.13
N GLY A 686 24.12 20.76 -31.34
CA GLY A 686 25.08 21.79 -31.74
C GLY A 686 24.67 23.17 -31.24
N ASN A 687 24.67 24.20 -32.09
CA ASN A 687 24.41 25.57 -31.64
C ASN A 687 23.31 26.26 -32.47
N ASP A 688 22.87 27.42 -32.02
CA ASP A 688 21.95 28.28 -32.73
C ASP A 688 22.50 28.73 -34.10
N LEU A 689 21.64 29.40 -34.87
CA LEU A 689 21.93 29.79 -36.25
C LEU A 689 22.80 31.04 -36.39
N GLU A 690 23.14 31.69 -35.28
CA GLU A 690 23.90 32.94 -35.24
C GLU A 690 25.33 32.74 -34.73
N HIS A 691 25.61 31.61 -34.05
CA HIS A 691 26.90 31.31 -33.43
C HIS A 691 27.57 30.03 -33.95
N GLY A 692 28.85 29.87 -33.61
CA GLY A 692 29.65 28.68 -33.92
C GLY A 692 29.33 27.50 -33.00
N TYR A 693 29.34 26.27 -33.52
CA TYR A 693 29.14 25.06 -32.69
C TYR A 693 30.47 24.41 -32.31
N GLY A 694 30.46 23.60 -31.24
CA GLY A 694 31.63 22.83 -30.76
C GLY A 694 31.86 21.51 -31.51
N ASN A 695 32.80 20.69 -31.04
CA ASN A 695 33.05 19.37 -31.64
C ASN A 695 31.96 18.37 -31.24
N ILE A 696 31.42 17.63 -32.20
CA ILE A 696 30.33 16.68 -31.98
C ILE A 696 30.76 15.30 -32.47
N THR A 697 30.76 14.30 -31.60
CA THR A 697 31.10 12.92 -31.94
C THR A 697 29.97 11.98 -31.51
N LEU A 698 29.47 11.15 -32.43
CA LEU A 698 28.51 10.07 -32.16
C LEU A 698 29.23 8.73 -32.38
N ALA A 699 29.35 7.94 -31.32
CA ALA A 699 29.98 6.61 -31.31
C ALA A 699 29.15 5.67 -30.42
N THR A 700 27.86 5.56 -30.75
CA THR A 700 26.86 4.76 -30.01
C THR A 700 26.54 3.44 -30.73
N GLY A 701 26.16 2.42 -29.97
CA GLY A 701 25.61 1.16 -30.47
C GLY A 701 24.08 1.20 -30.66
N GLY A 702 23.41 2.15 -30.02
CA GLY A 702 21.96 2.37 -30.13
C GLY A 702 21.55 3.24 -31.32
N LYS A 703 20.24 3.48 -31.46
CA LYS A 703 19.66 4.30 -32.53
C LYS A 703 19.55 5.76 -32.12
N VAL A 704 20.01 6.67 -32.98
CA VAL A 704 19.85 8.13 -32.80
C VAL A 704 18.90 8.68 -33.85
N THR A 705 17.77 9.23 -33.42
CA THR A 705 16.76 9.84 -34.30
C THR A 705 16.61 11.33 -34.00
N LEU A 706 16.87 12.19 -34.98
CA LEU A 706 16.71 13.63 -34.88
C LEU A 706 15.60 14.10 -35.82
N ASN A 707 14.49 14.57 -35.26
CA ASN A 707 13.39 15.17 -36.00
C ASN A 707 13.38 16.68 -35.76
N THR A 708 13.97 17.41 -36.68
CA THR A 708 14.08 18.87 -36.59
C THR A 708 13.09 19.57 -37.51
N ASN A 709 12.12 20.26 -36.91
CA ASN A 709 11.08 20.97 -37.64
C ASN A 709 11.19 22.47 -37.37
N GLY A 710 11.11 23.31 -38.40
CA GLY A 710 11.21 24.76 -38.27
C GLY A 710 11.25 25.49 -39.62
N GLU A 711 11.40 26.81 -39.61
CA GLU A 711 11.74 27.56 -40.82
C GLU A 711 13.20 27.31 -41.24
N GLN A 712 14.11 27.28 -40.26
CA GLN A 712 15.54 27.02 -40.44
C GLN A 712 15.96 25.93 -39.44
N CYS A 713 16.37 24.78 -39.95
CA CYS A 713 16.68 23.62 -39.11
C CYS A 713 18.04 23.00 -39.44
N VAL A 714 18.76 22.62 -38.39
CA VAL A 714 20.02 21.87 -38.48
C VAL A 714 19.92 20.61 -37.63
N GLY A 715 20.14 19.43 -38.20
CA GLY A 715 20.16 18.19 -37.43
C GLY A 715 21.34 18.16 -36.45
N ILE A 716 22.55 18.09 -36.98
CA ILE A 716 23.81 18.14 -36.23
C ILE A 716 24.69 19.27 -36.77
N GLY A 717 25.11 20.19 -35.90
CA GLY A 717 25.96 21.34 -36.22
C GLY A 717 25.31 22.68 -35.84
N GLY A 718 25.40 23.71 -36.69
CA GLY A 718 24.88 25.02 -36.31
C GLY A 718 24.95 26.09 -37.39
N GLY A 719 24.79 27.35 -36.97
CA GLY A 719 24.83 28.51 -37.85
C GLY A 719 26.17 28.74 -38.51
N LEU A 720 27.23 28.85 -37.70
CA LEU A 720 28.57 29.20 -38.13
C LEU A 720 29.58 28.07 -37.85
N ASN A 721 30.69 28.04 -38.57
CA ASN A 721 31.87 27.25 -38.20
C ASN A 721 33.16 27.85 -38.78
N GLU A 722 33.65 28.92 -38.15
CA GLU A 722 34.92 29.55 -38.54
C GLU A 722 36.12 28.93 -37.80
N SER A 723 35.90 28.40 -36.59
CA SER A 723 36.93 27.72 -35.78
C SER A 723 37.35 26.35 -36.30
N GLY A 724 36.57 25.74 -37.20
CA GLY A 724 36.87 24.43 -37.74
C GLY A 724 36.51 23.28 -36.79
N SER A 725 35.44 23.45 -36.02
CA SER A 725 34.80 22.37 -35.27
C SER A 725 34.43 21.20 -36.19
N ARG A 726 34.55 19.98 -35.65
CA ARG A 726 34.36 18.74 -36.41
C ARG A 726 33.11 18.00 -35.95
N ILE A 727 32.40 17.43 -36.92
CA ILE A 727 31.31 16.48 -36.69
C ILE A 727 31.81 15.09 -37.10
N ARG A 728 31.79 14.13 -36.18
CA ARG A 728 32.20 12.74 -36.42
C ARG A 728 31.07 11.78 -36.09
N LEU A 729 30.62 11.01 -37.07
CA LEU A 729 29.63 9.95 -36.92
C LEU A 729 30.36 8.63 -37.15
N LEU A 730 30.65 7.90 -36.08
CA LEU A 730 31.63 6.80 -36.07
C LEU A 730 31.00 5.41 -35.87
N SER A 731 29.75 5.33 -35.43
CA SER A 731 29.00 4.07 -35.31
C SER A 731 27.50 4.33 -35.10
N GLY A 732 26.70 3.26 -35.20
CA GLY A 732 25.27 3.25 -34.84
C GLY A 732 24.32 3.46 -36.03
N GLU A 733 23.02 3.42 -35.75
CA GLU A 733 21.95 3.76 -36.71
C GLU A 733 21.50 5.20 -36.46
N ILE A 734 21.77 6.11 -37.40
CA ILE A 734 21.49 7.53 -37.25
C ILE A 734 20.47 7.97 -38.30
N SER A 735 19.33 8.48 -37.85
CA SER A 735 18.26 8.99 -38.70
C SER A 735 18.03 10.48 -38.43
N ILE A 736 18.22 11.33 -39.44
CA ILE A 736 18.01 12.78 -39.31
C ILE A 736 16.96 13.24 -40.32
N ILE A 737 15.92 13.88 -39.81
CA ILE A 737 14.82 14.44 -40.61
C ILE A 737 14.77 15.93 -40.33
N THR A 738 15.01 16.73 -41.36
CA THR A 738 14.87 18.20 -41.32
C THR A 738 13.70 18.60 -42.21
N SER A 739 12.75 19.36 -41.68
CA SER A 739 11.63 19.92 -42.47
C SER A 739 11.53 21.43 -42.29
N GLY A 740 11.30 22.19 -43.38
CA GLY A 740 11.24 23.65 -43.30
C GLY A 740 11.41 24.46 -44.58
N ILE A 741 11.91 25.70 -44.44
CA ILE A 741 12.33 26.53 -45.57
C ILE A 741 13.78 26.21 -45.93
N ALA A 742 14.64 26.05 -44.94
CA ALA A 742 16.01 25.61 -45.15
C ALA A 742 16.42 24.56 -44.10
N GLY A 743 16.92 23.41 -44.57
CA GLY A 743 17.26 22.27 -43.74
C GLY A 743 18.65 21.73 -44.06
N ILE A 744 19.45 21.50 -43.02
CA ILE A 744 20.78 20.87 -43.09
C ILE A 744 20.75 19.67 -42.17
N CYS A 745 20.94 18.45 -42.67
CA CYS A 745 20.95 17.30 -41.76
C CYS A 745 22.25 17.27 -40.92
N VAL A 746 23.41 17.45 -41.56
CA VAL A 746 24.72 17.48 -40.89
C VAL A 746 25.61 18.59 -41.46
N GLY A 747 26.05 19.51 -40.61
CA GLY A 747 27.05 20.53 -40.97
C GLY A 747 26.69 21.95 -40.54
N SER A 748 26.97 22.93 -41.40
CA SER A 748 26.90 24.36 -41.04
C SER A 748 26.08 25.16 -42.03
N ARG A 749 25.35 26.18 -41.58
CA ARG A 749 24.67 27.09 -42.51
C ARG A 749 25.67 27.96 -43.27
N GLU A 750 26.52 28.67 -42.54
CA GLU A 750 27.61 29.47 -43.08
C GLU A 750 28.95 29.00 -42.47
N GLY A 751 30.03 29.08 -43.22
CA GLY A 751 31.36 28.63 -42.78
C GLY A 751 31.67 27.17 -43.12
N ASN A 752 32.64 26.61 -42.41
CA ASN A 752 33.26 25.34 -42.78
C ASN A 752 32.40 24.14 -42.35
N ALA A 753 32.29 23.11 -43.19
CA ALA A 753 31.73 21.83 -42.78
C ALA A 753 32.82 20.75 -42.79
N GLN A 754 33.38 20.46 -41.61
CA GLN A 754 34.32 19.35 -41.41
C GLN A 754 33.57 18.15 -40.86
N VAL A 755 33.24 17.20 -41.73
CA VAL A 755 32.38 16.06 -41.39
C VAL A 755 33.05 14.74 -41.74
N GLU A 756 33.09 13.83 -40.78
CA GLU A 756 33.59 12.47 -40.92
C GLU A 756 32.44 11.50 -40.62
N VAL A 757 32.13 10.61 -41.56
CA VAL A 757 31.10 9.57 -41.41
C VAL A 757 31.74 8.21 -41.69
N SER A 758 31.82 7.37 -40.66
CA SER A 758 32.56 6.11 -40.68
C SER A 758 31.78 5.04 -39.93
N ASP A 759 31.77 3.80 -40.43
CA ASP A 759 31.27 2.62 -39.70
C ASP A 759 29.83 2.73 -39.13
N CYS A 760 28.96 3.55 -39.74
CA CYS A 760 27.57 3.76 -39.32
C CYS A 760 26.55 3.61 -40.45
N ASP A 761 25.28 3.42 -40.10
CA ASP A 761 24.14 3.48 -41.03
C ASP A 761 23.45 4.85 -40.90
N LEU A 762 23.65 5.73 -41.88
CA LEU A 762 23.16 7.11 -41.85
C LEU A 762 21.99 7.33 -42.82
N ALA A 763 20.80 7.59 -42.28
CA ALA A 763 19.59 7.92 -43.03
C ALA A 763 19.24 9.40 -42.88
N LEU A 764 19.24 10.14 -43.97
CA LEU A 764 19.04 11.60 -43.99
C LEU A 764 17.82 11.96 -44.84
N THR A 765 16.94 12.80 -44.31
CA THR A 765 15.80 13.36 -45.06
C THR A 765 15.75 14.86 -44.87
N ALA A 766 15.85 15.62 -45.96
CA ALA A 766 15.73 17.06 -45.97
C ALA A 766 14.56 17.52 -46.83
N ASP A 767 13.42 17.80 -46.20
CA ASP A 767 12.21 18.34 -46.82
C ASP A 767 12.15 19.86 -46.66
N ALA A 768 12.93 20.57 -47.47
CA ALA A 768 13.08 22.01 -47.37
C ALA A 768 13.29 22.68 -48.72
N ALA A 769 12.90 23.96 -48.86
CA ALA A 769 13.13 24.69 -50.11
C ALA A 769 14.63 24.77 -50.47
N SER A 770 15.51 24.87 -49.46
CA SER A 770 16.96 24.66 -49.60
C SER A 770 17.40 23.53 -48.67
N ALA A 771 17.89 22.44 -49.23
CA ALA A 771 18.19 21.21 -48.52
C ALA A 771 19.67 20.81 -48.68
N VAL A 772 20.33 20.47 -47.58
CA VAL A 772 21.66 19.84 -47.58
C VAL A 772 21.63 18.58 -46.72
N GLY A 773 22.10 17.46 -47.25
CA GLY A 773 22.33 16.25 -46.46
C GLY A 773 23.54 16.42 -45.55
N ILE A 774 24.74 16.41 -46.12
CA ILE A 774 26.01 16.59 -45.40
C ILE A 774 26.77 17.75 -46.02
N GLY A 775 27.09 18.77 -45.23
CA GLY A 775 27.99 19.85 -45.64
C GLY A 775 27.49 21.24 -45.26
N SER A 776 27.48 22.19 -46.20
CA SER A 776 27.20 23.60 -45.89
C SER A 776 26.26 24.26 -46.88
N PHE A 777 25.50 25.30 -46.47
CA PHE A 777 24.88 26.16 -47.50
C PHE A 777 25.92 27.03 -48.18
N ARG A 778 26.84 27.62 -47.42
CA ARG A 778 27.91 28.47 -47.92
C ARG A 778 29.17 28.32 -47.09
N GLY A 779 30.25 27.90 -47.73
CA GLY A 779 31.57 27.89 -47.11
C GLY A 779 32.43 26.75 -47.63
N SER A 780 33.51 26.46 -46.92
CA SER A 780 34.38 25.34 -47.29
C SER A 780 33.83 24.01 -46.77
N VAL A 781 34.07 22.92 -47.48
CA VAL A 781 33.68 21.57 -47.04
C VAL A 781 34.92 20.68 -47.03
N ASP A 782 35.05 19.89 -45.97
CA ASP A 782 36.02 18.80 -45.86
C ASP A 782 35.25 17.58 -45.32
N ILE A 783 34.77 16.75 -46.24
CA ILE A 783 33.84 15.67 -45.94
C ILE A 783 34.48 14.34 -46.28
N ALA A 784 34.58 13.45 -45.30
CA ALA A 784 35.05 12.07 -45.46
C ALA A 784 33.91 11.09 -45.17
N VAL A 785 33.66 10.13 -46.07
CA VAL A 785 32.60 9.12 -45.92
C VAL A 785 33.15 7.73 -46.20
N ASN A 786 33.10 6.86 -45.19
CA ASN A 786 33.38 5.43 -45.23
C ASN A 786 32.29 4.66 -44.48
N ALA A 787 31.06 4.81 -44.95
CA ALA A 787 29.86 4.34 -44.27
C ALA A 787 28.70 4.15 -45.26
N ARG A 788 27.57 3.63 -44.77
CA ARG A 788 26.33 3.63 -45.55
C ARG A 788 25.59 4.95 -45.34
N VAL A 789 25.26 5.64 -46.43
CA VAL A 789 24.53 6.92 -46.41
C VAL A 789 23.33 6.86 -47.36
N ASP A 790 22.13 6.99 -46.82
CA ASP A 790 20.88 7.06 -47.58
C ASP A 790 20.30 8.49 -47.44
N PHE A 791 20.28 9.29 -48.50
CA PHE A 791 19.75 10.67 -48.48
C PHE A 791 18.48 10.83 -49.32
N ARG A 792 17.49 11.52 -48.77
CA ARG A 792 16.29 11.98 -49.47
C ARG A 792 16.19 13.50 -49.40
N GLY A 793 16.22 14.15 -50.55
CA GLY A 793 16.11 15.60 -50.64
C GLY A 793 14.92 16.02 -51.49
N THR A 794 14.17 17.03 -51.05
CA THR A 794 13.15 17.71 -51.86
C THR A 794 13.40 19.22 -51.86
N GLY A 795 12.83 19.97 -52.80
CA GLY A 795 12.78 21.44 -52.73
C GLY A 795 13.15 22.23 -53.98
N ASN A 796 13.59 23.48 -53.81
CA ASN A 796 14.08 24.31 -54.91
C ASN A 796 15.56 24.05 -55.21
N LYS A 797 16.37 23.94 -54.17
CA LYS A 797 17.79 23.61 -54.25
C LYS A 797 18.08 22.48 -53.28
N SER A 798 18.73 21.41 -53.75
CA SER A 798 19.11 20.30 -52.87
C SER A 798 20.52 19.81 -53.18
N VAL A 799 21.32 19.61 -52.15
CA VAL A 799 22.63 18.98 -52.23
C VAL A 799 22.70 17.78 -51.29
N GLY A 800 23.16 16.64 -51.78
CA GLY A 800 23.32 15.45 -50.96
C GLY A 800 24.54 15.57 -50.05
N ILE A 801 25.73 15.58 -50.65
CA ILE A 801 27.01 15.76 -49.95
C ILE A 801 27.77 16.91 -50.61
N GLY A 802 28.08 17.96 -49.84
CA GLY A 802 28.88 19.09 -50.30
C GLY A 802 28.29 20.44 -49.93
N SER A 803 28.31 21.41 -50.85
CA SER A 803 27.90 22.79 -50.55
C SER A 803 26.78 23.26 -51.46
N LEU A 804 25.81 24.01 -50.93
CA LEU A 804 24.72 24.55 -51.74
C LEU A 804 25.19 25.68 -52.68
N GLU A 805 25.99 26.62 -52.17
CA GLU A 805 26.47 27.79 -52.91
C GLU A 805 27.93 28.14 -52.58
N LYS A 806 28.70 28.54 -53.60
CA LYS A 806 30.11 28.98 -53.53
C LYS A 806 31.04 28.04 -52.76
N GLY A 807 30.74 26.74 -52.75
CA GLY A 807 31.51 25.74 -52.02
C GLY A 807 32.94 25.59 -52.50
N VAL A 808 33.89 25.41 -51.58
CA VAL A 808 35.28 25.03 -51.90
C VAL A 808 35.76 23.93 -50.97
N GLY A 809 36.72 23.10 -51.37
CA GLY A 809 37.33 22.11 -50.49
C GLY A 809 37.34 20.70 -51.06
N SER A 810 37.07 19.69 -50.23
CA SER A 810 37.17 18.27 -50.58
C SER A 810 35.99 17.43 -50.10
N ILE A 811 35.62 16.45 -50.93
CA ILE A 811 34.75 15.34 -50.58
C ILE A 811 35.51 14.05 -50.90
N ASP A 812 35.67 13.16 -49.94
CA ASP A 812 36.38 11.90 -50.05
C ASP A 812 35.47 10.75 -49.61
N ILE A 813 35.02 9.94 -50.58
CA ILE A 813 34.11 8.82 -50.35
C ILE A 813 34.89 7.54 -50.64
N ARG A 814 35.15 6.72 -49.62
CA ARG A 814 35.95 5.50 -49.74
C ARG A 814 35.25 4.31 -49.15
N ASP A 815 35.25 3.18 -49.86
CA ASP A 815 34.69 1.89 -49.38
C ASP A 815 33.25 2.02 -48.83
N ALA A 816 32.49 2.98 -49.35
CA ALA A 816 31.18 3.39 -48.85
C ALA A 816 30.02 2.93 -49.75
N SER A 817 28.80 2.95 -49.21
CA SER A 817 27.56 2.74 -49.96
C SER A 817 26.67 3.97 -49.83
N VAL A 818 26.55 4.76 -50.89
CA VAL A 818 25.78 6.01 -50.87
C VAL A 818 24.58 5.91 -51.81
N SER A 819 23.38 6.00 -51.27
CA SER A 819 22.14 6.10 -52.05
C SER A 819 21.50 7.47 -51.88
N MET A 820 21.07 8.10 -52.96
CA MET A 820 20.39 9.39 -52.89
C MET A 820 19.15 9.41 -53.78
N ALA A 821 18.04 9.92 -53.24
CA ALA A 821 16.83 10.25 -53.98
C ALA A 821 16.52 11.74 -53.83
N ILE A 822 16.71 12.51 -54.90
CA ILE A 822 16.61 13.98 -54.84
C ILE A 822 15.57 14.48 -55.85
N ASN A 823 14.51 15.14 -55.37
CA ASN A 823 13.52 15.82 -56.21
C ASN A 823 13.60 17.33 -55.97
N ALA A 824 14.40 18.02 -56.79
CA ALA A 824 14.60 19.45 -56.64
C ALA A 824 14.83 20.16 -57.98
N ARG A 825 14.40 21.43 -58.07
CA ARG A 825 14.60 22.23 -59.30
C ARG A 825 16.08 22.31 -59.70
N PHE A 826 16.95 22.56 -58.72
CA PHE A 826 18.40 22.53 -58.88
C PHE A 826 19.00 21.52 -57.90
N CYS A 827 19.73 20.55 -58.41
CA CYS A 827 20.29 19.44 -57.62
C CYS A 827 21.78 19.28 -57.88
N SER A 828 22.57 19.08 -56.83
CA SER A 828 23.90 18.47 -56.93
C SER A 828 24.00 17.31 -55.93
N ALA A 829 24.05 16.06 -56.38
CA ALA A 829 24.02 14.94 -55.44
C ALA A 829 25.31 14.89 -54.60
N ILE A 830 26.48 15.00 -55.26
CA ILE A 830 27.79 15.08 -54.60
C ILE A 830 28.59 16.22 -55.24
N GLY A 831 28.90 17.29 -54.50
CA GLY A 831 29.65 18.45 -55.00
C GLY A 831 29.00 19.78 -54.61
N THR A 832 28.99 20.75 -55.52
CA THR A 832 28.30 22.04 -55.30
C THR A 832 27.53 22.52 -56.52
N ILE A 833 26.46 23.30 -56.33
CA ILE A 833 25.73 23.96 -57.44
C ILE A 833 26.57 25.08 -58.07
N ASP A 834 27.36 25.78 -57.25
CA ASP A 834 28.25 26.87 -57.65
C ASP A 834 29.50 26.84 -56.74
N GLY A 835 30.71 26.83 -57.29
CA GLY A 835 31.94 26.69 -56.48
C GLY A 835 32.99 25.76 -57.11
N SER A 836 33.91 25.20 -56.32
CA SER A 836 34.98 24.29 -56.77
C SER A 836 35.40 23.34 -55.65
N ILE A 837 34.82 22.15 -55.63
CA ILE A 837 35.07 21.08 -54.66
C ILE A 837 35.78 19.92 -55.36
N ASN A 838 36.88 19.47 -54.78
CA ASN A 838 37.58 18.28 -55.24
C ASN A 838 36.87 17.04 -54.70
N THR A 839 36.44 16.13 -55.58
CA THR A 839 35.71 14.92 -55.19
C THR A 839 36.53 13.69 -55.52
N VAL A 840 36.75 12.82 -54.53
CA VAL A 840 37.35 11.50 -54.69
C VAL A 840 36.31 10.44 -54.32
N VAL A 841 36.14 9.45 -55.19
CA VAL A 841 35.32 8.27 -54.93
C VAL A 841 36.19 7.04 -55.20
N ASP A 842 36.56 6.29 -54.15
CA ASP A 842 37.46 5.12 -54.24
C ASP A 842 36.77 3.87 -53.67
N GLY A 843 36.57 2.82 -54.47
CA GLY A 843 36.00 1.55 -54.00
C GLY A 843 34.54 1.63 -53.49
N ALA A 844 33.82 2.72 -53.79
CA ALA A 844 32.47 2.96 -53.27
C ALA A 844 31.35 2.66 -54.29
N ASN A 845 30.16 2.33 -53.78
CA ASN A 845 28.93 2.19 -54.56
C ASN A 845 28.06 3.44 -54.39
N ILE A 846 27.74 4.11 -55.49
CA ILE A 846 26.91 5.32 -55.52
C ILE A 846 25.66 5.05 -56.39
N ALA A 847 24.50 5.10 -55.76
CA ALA A 847 23.20 4.96 -56.40
C ALA A 847 22.41 6.27 -56.33
N LEU A 848 22.18 6.93 -57.48
CA LEU A 848 21.50 8.23 -57.54
C LEU A 848 20.19 8.14 -58.32
N ASN A 849 19.12 8.67 -57.74
CA ASN A 849 17.84 8.89 -58.40
C ASN A 849 17.44 10.36 -58.25
N CYS A 850 17.61 11.15 -59.32
CA CYS A 850 17.43 12.59 -59.26
C CYS A 850 16.37 13.06 -60.28
N GLU A 851 15.47 13.94 -59.86
CA GLU A 851 14.44 14.57 -60.70
C GLU A 851 14.45 16.09 -60.51
N GLY A 852 14.37 16.86 -61.60
CA GLY A 852 14.53 18.31 -61.52
C GLY A 852 14.56 19.06 -62.86
N SER A 853 15.02 20.32 -62.81
CA SER A 853 15.28 21.13 -64.02
C SER A 853 16.76 21.07 -64.42
N GLU A 854 17.66 21.25 -63.45
CA GLU A 854 19.11 21.15 -63.61
C GLU A 854 19.68 20.21 -62.54
N ILE A 855 20.28 19.11 -62.99
CA ILE A 855 20.84 18.07 -62.12
C ILE A 855 22.33 17.91 -62.40
N ALA A 856 23.13 17.94 -61.34
CA ALA A 856 24.48 17.39 -61.30
C ALA A 856 24.48 16.12 -60.42
N GLY A 857 25.01 15.00 -60.93
CA GLY A 857 25.26 13.81 -60.12
C GLY A 857 26.48 14.02 -59.24
N ILE A 858 27.67 13.89 -59.81
CA ILE A 858 28.93 14.12 -59.12
C ILE A 858 29.69 15.29 -59.78
N GLY A 859 30.00 16.32 -59.00
CA GLY A 859 30.87 17.43 -59.40
C GLY A 859 30.24 18.82 -59.36
N ASP A 860 30.89 19.74 -60.06
CA ASP A 860 30.63 21.17 -59.98
C ASP A 860 30.27 21.73 -61.37
N PRO A 861 28.98 21.79 -61.76
CA PRO A 861 28.53 22.17 -63.11
C PRO A 861 29.03 23.54 -63.56
N LYS A 862 29.34 24.44 -62.63
CA LYS A 862 29.83 25.80 -62.88
C LYS A 862 31.30 26.00 -62.50
N GLY A 863 31.92 25.00 -61.91
CA GLY A 863 33.16 25.09 -61.14
C GLY A 863 34.44 24.60 -61.81
N ALA A 864 35.52 24.62 -61.04
CA ALA A 864 36.84 24.14 -61.42
C ALA A 864 37.35 22.96 -60.55
N GLY A 865 36.49 22.37 -59.70
CA GLY A 865 36.84 21.23 -58.86
C GLY A 865 37.23 20.01 -59.71
N SER A 866 38.16 19.20 -59.19
CA SER A 866 38.61 17.96 -59.83
C SER A 866 37.86 16.75 -59.30
N ILE A 867 37.58 15.77 -60.15
CA ILE A 867 36.87 14.54 -59.79
C ILE A 867 37.76 13.34 -60.10
N LEU A 868 38.00 12.49 -59.12
CA LEU A 868 38.71 11.22 -59.27
C LEU A 868 37.77 10.07 -58.87
N LEU A 869 37.45 9.21 -59.84
CA LEU A 869 36.72 7.97 -59.60
C LEU A 869 37.71 6.80 -59.73
N LYS A 870 37.88 6.00 -58.68
CA LYS A 870 38.75 4.83 -58.66
C LYS A 870 37.96 3.62 -58.17
N ASP A 871 37.90 2.57 -58.99
CA ASP A 871 37.20 1.32 -58.67
C ASP A 871 35.74 1.51 -58.15
N ALA A 872 35.08 2.60 -58.58
CA ALA A 872 33.75 2.98 -58.10
C ALA A 872 32.63 2.37 -58.95
N GLU A 873 31.53 1.96 -58.31
CA GLU A 873 30.30 1.53 -58.97
C GLU A 873 29.25 2.64 -58.91
N LEU A 874 28.84 3.16 -60.07
CA LEU A 874 27.84 4.23 -60.18
C LEU A 874 26.59 3.71 -60.91
N ASP A 875 25.42 3.76 -60.27
CA ASP A 875 24.12 3.57 -60.92
C ASP A 875 23.26 4.83 -60.76
N MET A 876 22.98 5.50 -61.87
CA MET A 876 22.38 6.82 -61.87
C MET A 876 21.13 6.84 -62.76
N THR A 877 20.02 7.32 -62.21
CA THR A 877 18.79 7.63 -62.94
C THR A 877 18.48 9.11 -62.77
N MET A 878 18.37 9.84 -63.87
CA MET A 878 18.22 11.30 -63.85
C MET A 878 17.12 11.74 -64.82
N LEU A 879 16.14 12.50 -64.32
CA LEU A 879 15.02 13.05 -65.09
C LEU A 879 15.06 14.59 -65.01
N ALA A 880 15.62 15.24 -66.03
CA ALA A 880 15.70 16.70 -66.09
C ALA A 880 15.95 17.26 -67.50
N ALA A 881 15.70 18.57 -67.64
CA ALA A 881 15.98 19.31 -68.87
C ALA A 881 17.49 19.51 -69.12
N SER A 882 18.28 19.66 -68.05
CA SER A 882 19.74 19.77 -68.09
C SER A 882 20.35 18.80 -67.09
N VAL A 883 21.26 17.94 -67.56
CA VAL A 883 21.88 16.88 -66.74
C VAL A 883 23.39 16.88 -66.96
N ILE A 884 24.13 16.86 -65.85
CA ILE A 884 25.53 16.50 -65.78
C ILE A 884 25.62 15.27 -64.87
N ASP A 885 25.99 14.12 -65.42
CA ASP A 885 26.09 12.89 -64.64
C ASP A 885 27.33 12.90 -63.73
N VAL A 886 28.52 13.08 -64.31
CA VAL A 886 29.78 13.33 -63.61
C VAL A 886 30.53 14.41 -64.39
N GLY A 887 30.77 15.58 -63.78
CA GLY A 887 31.41 16.66 -64.53
C GLY A 887 31.71 17.93 -63.77
N THR A 888 32.63 18.70 -64.34
CA THR A 888 33.10 20.00 -63.87
C THR A 888 33.29 20.91 -65.08
N ARG A 889 33.13 22.23 -64.93
CA ARG A 889 33.20 23.17 -66.07
C ARG A 889 34.63 23.37 -66.58
N SER A 890 35.58 23.53 -65.66
CA SER A 890 37.00 23.81 -65.98
C SER A 890 37.99 22.99 -65.17
N GLY A 891 37.52 22.04 -64.36
CA GLY A 891 38.37 21.08 -63.65
C GLY A 891 38.69 19.83 -64.49
N SER A 892 39.30 18.83 -63.86
CA SER A 892 39.61 17.55 -64.49
C SER A 892 38.76 16.42 -63.93
N VAL A 893 38.25 15.54 -64.79
CA VAL A 893 37.63 14.27 -64.40
C VAL A 893 38.57 13.12 -64.78
N SER A 894 38.95 12.31 -63.80
CA SER A 894 39.80 11.13 -63.98
C SER A 894 39.05 9.89 -63.50
N THR A 895 39.12 8.80 -64.28
CA THR A 895 38.47 7.52 -63.95
C THR A 895 39.47 6.38 -64.06
N GLN A 896 39.53 5.51 -63.04
CA GLN A 896 40.48 4.41 -62.93
C GLN A 896 39.74 3.16 -62.40
N GLY A 897 39.25 2.30 -63.31
CA GLY A 897 38.47 1.11 -62.90
C GLY A 897 37.02 1.42 -62.51
N GLY A 898 36.27 0.39 -62.13
CA GLY A 898 34.85 0.49 -61.75
C GLY A 898 33.84 0.35 -62.89
N ARG A 899 32.56 0.63 -62.58
CA ARG A 899 31.42 0.53 -63.52
C ARG A 899 30.54 1.77 -63.40
N LYS A 900 30.13 2.35 -64.53
CA LYS A 900 29.19 3.48 -64.58
C LYS A 900 27.97 3.13 -65.45
N SER A 901 26.79 3.16 -64.86
CA SER A 901 25.48 2.95 -65.49
C SER A 901 24.63 4.22 -65.32
N VAL A 902 24.22 4.85 -66.41
CA VAL A 902 23.47 6.12 -66.37
C VAL A 902 22.25 6.05 -67.28
N ARG A 903 21.09 6.41 -66.74
CA ARG A 903 19.80 6.51 -67.43
C ARG A 903 19.32 7.96 -67.34
N ILE A 904 19.32 8.68 -68.47
CA ILE A 904 18.88 10.07 -68.56
C ILE A 904 17.58 10.13 -69.35
N ASN A 905 16.50 10.63 -68.71
CA ASN A 905 15.15 10.65 -69.28
C ASN A 905 14.72 9.29 -69.89
N PRO A 906 14.84 8.17 -69.14
CA PRO A 906 14.64 6.80 -69.64
C PRO A 906 13.20 6.44 -70.00
#